data_AF-A0A8S1DTW2-F1
#
_entry.id   AF-A0A8S1DTW2-F1
#
_cell.length_a   1.000
_cell.length_b   1.000
_cell.length_c   1.000
_cell.angle_alpha   90.00
_cell.angle_beta   90.00
_cell.angle_gamma   90.00
#
_symmetry.space_group_name_H-M   'P 1'
#
loop_
_entity.id
_entity.type
_entity.pdbx_description
1 polymer ?
#
loop_
_entity_poly.entity_id
_entity_poly.type
_entity_poly.pdbx_seq_one_letter_code
_entity_poly.pdbx_strand_id
1 'polypeptide(L)'
;MTKMASVIGRDSTVQHFLQPFCDMCDNAQLYVRKVCATNFGEFAAVFGPSKTEEMLLVSFLRLCQDSEWAVRKACAEVFTSVSHAVSLAKRRSTLAATFHHLLRDESRWVQVAAFQSLGSFIASYAQQQHASDHQVLLDTEGVVLALRAEANCKSMMHYAPRNETLNLVGGGDDDDDEDEDEDGDAGDEILEHHTEEHEDAEEQKRREAEETASRLVDSITSQVQQLVVAEESFNTFQYWRTPLPELELVDEPAPPLPTTEPPKAPNEPAFYNSDITPPLSPLASLMPDRLENQAPNIALPPVPSVDSGLHEKCLDSDSSEWLSNCEGFKQDVVPPMLINHFVYMATPLARSVDNEISHHCAFSLPAVVLTLGRDNWPILRKTYQCLASDMQWKVRRTMASSIHEVAGILGEELASTDLMPIFLEFVKDLDEVRIGILKHLTSFLKMLRRDECERFLPELSRLLQMDHHTNWRYREELATQLIGVLDLCTPEHARAHVAPIALALLDDRVAAVREAALPLVAKVTSKLGEEHELLDRLLARYHELYVVTERWMRRQSFSLLCGHLIRLPNPPVSPETFATRILPMLEHLAKDPVPNVRLAVAQSVNQDVLAHPYFSPSGGLGYYMIEGVVHDLQLDRDRDVRYFSGGMHETSYGLSNETPLSEDSTMDHMAFSS
;
A
#
# COMPACT_ATOMS: atom_id res chain seq x y z
N MET A 1 -28.96 8.14 -5.20
CA MET A 1 -29.02 9.61 -5.30
C MET A 1 -27.64 10.21 -5.56
N THR A 2 -26.60 9.95 -4.76
CA THR A 2 -25.23 10.46 -4.98
C THR A 2 -24.66 10.12 -6.37
N LYS A 3 -24.82 8.87 -6.82
CA LYS A 3 -24.40 8.42 -8.17
C LYS A 3 -25.11 9.11 -9.34
N MET A 4 -26.27 9.75 -9.11
CA MET A 4 -26.98 10.48 -10.18
C MET A 4 -26.35 11.86 -10.44
N ALA A 5 -25.55 12.38 -9.51
CA ALA A 5 -24.94 13.71 -9.62
C ALA A 5 -24.05 13.87 -10.86
N SER A 6 -23.36 12.79 -11.27
CA SER A 6 -22.56 12.76 -12.50
C SER A 6 -23.38 12.78 -13.78
N VAL A 7 -24.68 12.43 -13.70
CA VAL A 7 -25.56 12.27 -14.85
C VAL A 7 -26.43 13.52 -15.07
N ILE A 8 -27.05 14.04 -14.00
CA ILE A 8 -27.97 15.20 -14.11
C ILE A 8 -27.30 16.53 -13.74
N GLY A 9 -26.04 16.50 -13.31
CA GLY A 9 -25.31 17.69 -12.87
C GLY A 9 -25.62 18.11 -11.44
N ARG A 10 -24.69 18.89 -10.86
CA ARG A 10 -24.71 19.29 -9.45
C ARG A 10 -25.92 20.16 -9.09
N ASP A 11 -26.24 21.15 -9.92
CA ASP A 11 -27.32 22.10 -9.65
C ASP A 11 -28.69 21.41 -9.62
N SER A 12 -28.97 20.56 -10.61
CA SER A 12 -30.19 19.76 -10.62
C SER A 12 -30.24 18.76 -9.46
N THR A 13 -29.09 18.21 -9.06
CA THR A 13 -29.02 17.30 -7.90
C THR A 13 -29.37 18.04 -6.60
N VAL A 14 -28.81 19.23 -6.38
CA VAL A 14 -29.15 20.08 -5.23
C VAL A 14 -30.64 20.42 -5.25
N GLN A 15 -31.16 20.86 -6.40
CA GLN A 15 -32.55 21.29 -6.53
C GLN A 15 -33.55 20.17 -6.21
N HIS A 16 -33.28 18.93 -6.66
CA HIS A 16 -34.23 17.84 -6.55
C HIS A 16 -34.01 16.92 -5.34
N PHE A 17 -32.78 16.79 -4.83
CA PHE A 17 -32.46 15.80 -3.80
C PHE A 17 -32.07 16.39 -2.45
N LEU A 18 -31.78 17.69 -2.33
CA LEU A 18 -31.37 18.27 -1.04
C LEU A 18 -32.48 18.17 0.01
N GLN A 19 -33.68 18.68 -0.28
CA GLN A 19 -34.78 18.65 0.68
C GLN A 19 -35.26 17.21 0.98
N PRO A 20 -35.49 16.34 -0.02
CA PRO A 20 -35.82 14.94 0.26
C PRO A 20 -34.78 14.24 1.12
N PHE A 21 -33.48 14.55 0.94
CA PHE A 21 -32.43 14.00 1.79
C PHE A 21 -32.54 14.47 3.24
N CYS A 22 -32.80 15.75 3.48
CA CYS A 22 -33.08 16.25 4.82
C CYS A 22 -34.29 15.56 5.45
N ASP A 23 -35.38 15.39 4.71
CA ASP A 23 -36.60 14.75 5.20
C ASP A 23 -36.37 13.27 5.58
N MET A 24 -35.49 12.57 4.85
CA MET A 24 -35.10 11.20 5.18
C MET A 24 -34.19 11.12 6.42
N CYS A 25 -33.40 12.16 6.71
CA CYS A 25 -32.60 12.21 7.94
C CYS A 25 -33.49 12.29 9.19
N ASP A 26 -34.67 12.90 9.08
CA ASP A 26 -35.65 13.00 10.18
C ASP A 26 -36.72 11.88 10.12
N ASN A 27 -36.48 10.81 9.36
CA ASN A 27 -37.48 9.75 9.16
C ASN A 27 -37.76 8.95 10.45
N ALA A 28 -39.01 8.53 10.67
CA ALA A 28 -39.39 7.72 11.83
C ALA A 28 -38.65 6.36 11.89
N GLN A 29 -38.31 5.78 10.75
CA GLN A 29 -37.64 4.48 10.65
C GLN A 29 -36.13 4.62 10.83
N LEU A 30 -35.58 3.94 11.85
CA LEU A 30 -34.14 4.02 12.18
C LEU A 30 -33.24 3.57 11.02
N TYR A 31 -33.67 2.58 10.23
CA TYR A 31 -32.87 2.07 9.10
C TYR A 31 -32.66 3.15 8.03
N VAL A 32 -33.68 3.98 7.78
CA VAL A 32 -33.59 5.09 6.82
C VAL A 32 -32.59 6.12 7.32
N ARG A 33 -32.71 6.53 8.60
CA ARG A 33 -31.78 7.49 9.22
C ARG A 33 -30.34 6.97 9.23
N LYS A 34 -30.14 5.69 9.55
CA LYS A 34 -28.83 5.04 9.52
C LYS A 34 -28.22 5.08 8.12
N VAL A 35 -28.98 4.72 7.08
CA VAL A 35 -28.50 4.78 5.69
C VAL A 35 -28.16 6.22 5.29
N CYS A 36 -28.97 7.20 5.71
CA CYS A 36 -28.66 8.62 5.53
C CYS A 36 -27.34 9.02 6.22
N ALA A 37 -27.14 8.61 7.48
CA ALA A 37 -25.92 8.87 8.23
C ALA A 37 -24.68 8.26 7.55
N THR A 38 -24.74 6.98 7.15
CA THR A 38 -23.62 6.29 6.48
C THR A 38 -23.22 6.94 5.15
N ASN A 39 -24.15 7.57 4.44
CA ASN A 39 -23.86 8.20 3.14
C ASN A 39 -23.69 9.72 3.24
N PHE A 40 -23.74 10.30 4.45
CA PHE A 40 -23.85 11.73 4.64
C PHE A 40 -22.67 12.51 4.02
N GLY A 41 -21.46 11.98 4.16
CA GLY A 41 -20.24 12.52 3.57
C GLY A 41 -20.30 12.72 2.06
N GLU A 42 -20.75 11.69 1.34
CA GLU A 42 -20.90 11.74 -0.11
C GLU A 42 -21.91 12.81 -0.55
N PHE A 43 -23.05 12.89 0.13
CA PHE A 43 -24.05 13.91 -0.14
C PHE A 43 -23.51 15.31 0.16
N ALA A 44 -22.83 15.50 1.28
CA ALA A 44 -22.20 16.77 1.64
C ALA A 44 -21.16 17.20 0.58
N ALA A 45 -20.37 16.27 0.05
CA ALA A 45 -19.44 16.56 -1.05
C ALA A 45 -20.16 16.94 -2.35
N VAL A 46 -21.23 16.23 -2.72
CA VAL A 46 -22.02 16.49 -3.93
C VAL A 46 -22.74 17.84 -3.88
N PHE A 47 -23.42 18.14 -2.79
CA PHE A 47 -24.11 19.43 -2.61
C PHE A 47 -23.10 20.57 -2.40
N GLY A 48 -21.99 20.24 -1.74
CA GLY A 48 -20.83 21.07 -1.43
C GLY A 48 -21.09 22.13 -0.36
N PRO A 49 -20.10 23.01 -0.12
CA PRO A 49 -19.93 23.61 1.19
C PRO A 49 -21.02 24.60 1.60
N SER A 50 -21.46 25.49 0.70
CA SER A 50 -22.53 26.45 1.03
C SER A 50 -23.83 25.74 1.43
N LYS A 51 -24.29 24.76 0.64
CA LYS A 51 -25.53 24.03 0.94
C LYS A 51 -25.37 23.08 2.13
N THR A 52 -24.18 22.54 2.32
CA THR A 52 -23.87 21.71 3.49
C THR A 52 -23.98 22.52 4.77
N GLU A 53 -23.37 23.71 4.82
CA GLU A 53 -23.41 24.56 6.02
C GLU A 53 -24.78 25.18 6.30
N GLU A 54 -25.51 25.57 5.25
CA GLU A 54 -26.82 26.22 5.36
C GLU A 54 -27.93 25.26 5.78
N MET A 55 -27.90 24.01 5.30
CA MET A 55 -29.00 23.06 5.46
C MET A 55 -28.59 21.73 6.08
N LEU A 56 -27.64 21.02 5.47
CA LEU A 56 -27.33 19.64 5.87
C LEU A 56 -26.72 19.57 7.26
N LEU A 57 -25.91 20.55 7.66
CA LEU A 57 -25.23 20.54 8.94
C LEU A 57 -26.23 20.41 10.08
N VAL A 58 -27.40 21.05 10.00
CA VAL A 58 -28.45 20.93 11.02
C VAL A 58 -28.96 19.49 11.12
N SER A 59 -29.26 18.85 9.98
CA SER A 59 -29.70 17.45 9.93
C SER A 59 -28.63 16.49 10.46
N PHE A 60 -27.36 16.73 10.13
CA PHE A 60 -26.24 15.93 10.64
C PHE A 60 -26.11 16.01 12.15
N LEU A 61 -26.24 17.21 12.74
CA LEU A 61 -26.17 17.40 14.18
C LEU A 61 -27.31 16.69 14.91
N ARG A 62 -28.50 16.61 14.32
CA ARG A 62 -29.62 15.82 14.86
C ARG A 62 -29.31 14.32 14.83
N LEU A 63 -28.79 13.81 13.72
CA LEU A 63 -28.37 12.40 13.61
C LEU A 63 -27.26 12.04 14.61
N CYS A 64 -26.35 12.97 14.92
CA CYS A 64 -25.34 12.77 15.97
C CYS A 64 -25.93 12.68 17.38
N GLN A 65 -27.17 13.15 17.58
CA GLN A 65 -27.91 13.11 18.85
C GLN A 65 -29.11 12.15 18.76
N ASP A 66 -29.12 11.25 17.77
CA ASP A 66 -30.21 10.31 17.56
C ASP A 66 -30.43 9.42 18.80
N SER A 67 -31.67 9.02 19.08
CA SER A 67 -31.95 8.09 20.18
C SER A 67 -31.28 6.73 19.95
N GLU A 68 -31.10 6.33 18.69
CA GLU A 68 -30.51 5.05 18.31
C GLU A 68 -29.00 5.12 18.18
N TRP A 69 -28.27 4.37 19.00
CA TRP A 69 -26.80 4.33 18.98
C TRP A 69 -26.23 3.95 17.61
N ALA A 70 -26.94 3.12 16.83
CA ALA A 70 -26.49 2.67 15.51
C ALA A 70 -26.45 3.81 14.48
N VAL A 71 -27.31 4.82 14.64
CA VAL A 71 -27.30 6.03 13.81
C VAL A 71 -26.15 6.94 14.24
N ARG A 72 -25.97 7.14 15.55
CA ARG A 72 -24.85 7.93 16.10
C ARG A 72 -23.48 7.34 15.74
N LYS A 73 -23.36 6.01 15.76
CA LYS A 73 -22.15 5.29 15.30
C LYS A 73 -21.88 5.56 13.82
N ALA A 74 -22.89 5.46 12.97
CA ALA A 74 -22.76 5.76 11.54
C ALA A 74 -22.32 7.22 11.30
N CYS A 75 -22.81 8.17 12.13
CA CYS A 75 -22.34 9.56 12.08
C CYS A 75 -20.86 9.70 12.48
N ALA A 76 -20.40 8.97 13.50
CA ALA A 76 -19.00 8.98 13.93
C ALA A 76 -18.06 8.48 12.82
N GLU A 77 -18.44 7.40 12.12
CA GLU A 77 -17.64 6.81 11.03
C GLU A 77 -17.46 7.76 9.85
N VAL A 78 -18.48 8.54 9.49
CA VAL A 78 -18.41 9.48 8.35
C VAL A 78 -17.93 10.87 8.74
N PHE A 79 -17.63 11.12 10.02
CA PHE A 79 -17.47 12.48 10.55
C PHE A 79 -16.35 13.27 9.85
N THR A 80 -15.25 12.61 9.50
CA THR A 80 -14.14 13.21 8.75
C THR A 80 -14.59 13.68 7.37
N SER A 81 -15.36 12.87 6.64
CA SER A 81 -15.86 13.27 5.31
C SER A 81 -16.79 14.48 5.37
N VAL A 82 -17.65 14.57 6.40
CA VAL A 82 -18.51 15.73 6.64
C VAL A 82 -17.68 16.96 7.03
N SER A 83 -16.61 16.78 7.80
CA SER A 83 -15.71 17.86 8.16
C SER A 83 -15.11 18.54 6.92
N HIS A 84 -14.68 17.77 5.92
CA HIS A 84 -14.14 18.29 4.67
C HIS A 84 -15.15 19.12 3.86
N ALA A 85 -16.45 18.84 4.02
CA ALA A 85 -17.53 19.56 3.35
C ALA A 85 -17.96 20.86 4.05
N VAL A 86 -17.38 21.22 5.20
CA VAL A 86 -17.65 22.49 5.90
C VAL A 86 -16.39 23.31 6.12
N SER A 87 -16.54 24.61 6.36
CA SER A 87 -15.46 25.54 6.67
C SER A 87 -14.79 25.22 8.00
N LEU A 88 -13.51 25.61 8.11
CA LEU A 88 -12.74 25.48 9.36
C LEU A 88 -13.43 26.19 10.55
N ALA A 89 -14.12 27.30 10.30
CA ALA A 89 -14.88 28.02 11.32
C ALA A 89 -16.02 27.16 11.89
N LYS A 90 -16.76 26.45 11.04
CA LYS A 90 -17.81 25.49 11.47
C LYS A 90 -17.22 24.23 12.10
N ARG A 91 -16.08 23.73 11.62
CA ARG A 91 -15.35 22.63 12.28
C ARG A 91 -15.08 22.96 13.74
N ARG A 92 -14.50 24.14 13.99
CA ARG A 92 -14.14 24.62 15.34
C ARG A 92 -15.33 24.89 16.23
N SER A 93 -16.28 25.69 15.74
CA SER A 93 -17.37 26.21 16.57
C SER A 93 -18.49 25.20 16.80
N THR A 94 -18.66 24.21 15.92
CA THR A 94 -19.83 23.33 15.92
C THR A 94 -19.43 21.84 15.93
N LEU A 95 -18.64 21.40 14.95
CA LEU A 95 -18.32 19.97 14.83
C LEU A 95 -17.42 19.47 15.96
N ALA A 96 -16.47 20.26 16.44
CA ALA A 96 -15.59 19.87 17.55
C ALA A 96 -16.36 19.54 18.82
N ALA A 97 -17.33 20.38 19.20
CA ALA A 97 -18.19 20.13 20.35
C ALA A 97 -19.05 18.89 20.12
N THR A 98 -19.59 18.70 18.93
CA THR A 98 -20.42 17.53 18.58
C THR A 98 -19.61 16.24 18.65
N PHE A 99 -18.42 16.22 18.09
CA PHE A 99 -17.52 15.06 18.13
C PHE A 99 -17.08 14.72 19.56
N HIS A 100 -16.84 15.75 20.39
CA HIS A 100 -16.57 15.56 21.81
C HIS A 100 -17.71 14.86 22.56
N HIS A 101 -18.97 15.08 22.15
CA HIS A 101 -20.10 14.34 22.71
C HIS A 101 -20.09 12.87 22.26
N LEU A 102 -19.78 12.59 20.99
CA LEU A 102 -19.68 11.21 20.47
C LEU A 102 -18.54 10.42 21.13
N LEU A 103 -17.41 11.07 21.43
CA LEU A 103 -16.30 10.47 22.19
C LEU A 103 -16.68 10.09 23.63
N ARG A 104 -17.75 10.70 24.16
CA ARG A 104 -18.27 10.48 25.53
C ARG A 104 -19.67 9.87 25.51
N ASP A 105 -20.05 9.25 24.40
CA ASP A 105 -21.38 8.68 24.20
C ASP A 105 -21.67 7.60 25.24
N GLU A 106 -22.92 7.41 25.63
CA GLU A 106 -23.32 6.31 26.52
C GLU A 106 -23.03 4.92 25.93
N SER A 107 -23.04 4.81 24.59
CA SER A 107 -22.81 3.57 23.87
C SER A 107 -21.33 3.39 23.55
N ARG A 108 -20.76 2.29 24.05
CA ARG A 108 -19.37 1.90 23.74
C ARG A 108 -19.11 1.77 22.24
N TRP A 109 -20.07 1.30 21.47
CA TRP A 109 -19.95 1.17 20.01
C TRP A 109 -19.81 2.52 19.30
N VAL A 110 -20.44 3.56 19.83
CA VAL A 110 -20.32 4.93 19.32
C VAL A 110 -18.97 5.51 19.74
N GLN A 111 -18.57 5.33 21.02
CA GLN A 111 -17.26 5.78 21.50
C GLN A 111 -16.11 5.19 20.69
N VAL A 112 -16.12 3.86 20.47
CA VAL A 112 -15.07 3.17 19.68
C VAL A 112 -15.01 3.75 18.27
N ALA A 113 -16.14 3.87 17.57
CA ALA A 113 -16.17 4.47 16.24
C ALA A 113 -15.66 5.93 16.24
N ALA A 114 -16.00 6.72 17.26
CA ALA A 114 -15.53 8.09 17.39
C ALA A 114 -14.01 8.15 17.66
N PHE A 115 -13.46 7.27 18.50
CA PHE A 115 -12.01 7.19 18.72
C PHE A 115 -11.26 6.74 17.46
N GLN A 116 -11.81 5.78 16.70
CA GLN A 116 -11.26 5.34 15.41
C GLN A 116 -11.16 6.50 14.41
N SER A 117 -12.18 7.37 14.36
CA SER A 117 -12.20 8.52 13.46
C SER A 117 -11.53 9.79 14.00
N LEU A 118 -11.12 9.82 15.28
CA LEU A 118 -10.61 11.03 15.94
C LEU A 118 -9.36 11.59 15.25
N GLY A 119 -8.37 10.75 14.96
CA GLY A 119 -7.14 11.18 14.31
C GLY A 119 -7.37 11.79 12.93
N SER A 120 -8.20 11.15 12.10
CA SER A 120 -8.57 11.67 10.77
C SER A 120 -9.41 12.96 10.87
N PHE A 121 -10.27 13.10 11.89
CA PHE A 121 -11.00 14.35 12.11
C PHE A 121 -10.07 15.48 12.55
N ILE A 122 -9.08 15.21 13.41
CA ILE A 122 -8.04 16.19 13.75
C ILE A 122 -7.25 16.56 12.50
N ALA A 123 -6.89 15.60 11.65
CA ALA A 123 -6.16 15.86 10.42
C ALA A 123 -6.89 16.82 9.46
N SER A 124 -8.22 16.87 9.52
CA SER A 124 -9.01 17.85 8.74
C SER A 124 -8.71 19.30 9.10
N TYR A 125 -8.08 19.61 10.24
CA TYR A 125 -7.70 20.98 10.62
C TYR A 125 -6.40 21.46 9.95
N ALA A 126 -5.68 20.56 9.26
CA ALA A 126 -4.46 20.92 8.54
C ALA A 126 -4.76 22.07 7.57
N GLN A 127 -4.02 23.17 7.71
CA GLN A 127 -4.17 24.32 6.86
C GLN A 127 -3.59 23.99 5.47
N GLN A 128 -4.37 24.16 4.39
CA GLN A 128 -3.84 24.28 3.02
C GLN A 128 -3.07 25.61 2.84
N GLN A 129 -2.26 26.01 3.81
CA GLN A 129 -1.51 27.25 3.77
C GLN A 129 -0.12 26.96 3.19
N HIS A 130 0.13 27.64 2.06
CA HIS A 130 1.27 27.53 1.14
C HIS A 130 1.13 26.46 0.05
N ALA A 131 0.33 26.81 -0.96
CA ALA A 131 0.54 26.39 -2.34
C ALA A 131 1.90 26.92 -2.85
N SER A 132 2.97 26.31 -2.38
CA SER A 132 4.31 26.29 -2.97
C SER A 132 5.15 25.33 -2.11
N ASP A 133 5.40 24.14 -2.67
CA ASP A 133 6.38 23.10 -2.28
C ASP A 133 5.95 21.91 -1.39
N HIS A 134 4.81 21.90 -0.70
CA HIS A 134 4.37 20.70 0.04
C HIS A 134 2.86 20.47 -0.07
N GLN A 135 2.42 19.65 -1.03
CA GLN A 135 1.03 19.24 -1.14
C GLN A 135 0.78 18.01 -0.27
N VAL A 136 0.02 18.19 0.82
CA VAL A 136 -0.49 17.09 1.64
C VAL A 136 -1.60 16.40 0.85
N LEU A 137 -1.30 15.25 0.26
CA LEU A 137 -2.32 14.35 -0.26
C LEU A 137 -2.80 13.51 0.94
N LEU A 138 -4.05 13.66 1.34
CA LEU A 138 -4.72 12.71 2.24
C LEU A 138 -5.53 11.75 1.36
N ASP A 139 -5.48 10.44 1.60
CA ASP A 139 -6.41 9.53 0.96
C ASP A 139 -7.83 9.66 1.55
N THR A 140 -8.77 8.86 1.04
CA THR A 140 -10.17 8.84 1.50
C THR A 140 -10.34 8.40 2.95
N GLU A 141 -9.30 7.87 3.60
CA GLU A 141 -9.29 7.43 5.01
C GLU A 141 -8.48 8.38 5.92
N GLY A 142 -7.85 9.41 5.36
CA GLY A 142 -7.04 10.39 6.11
C GLY A 142 -5.57 9.99 6.27
N VAL A 143 -5.08 9.04 5.47
CA VAL A 143 -3.66 8.67 5.40
C VAL A 143 -2.91 9.72 4.59
N VAL A 144 -1.77 10.21 5.11
CA VAL A 144 -0.85 11.08 4.36
C VAL A 144 -0.22 10.26 3.23
N LEU A 145 -0.65 10.50 1.99
CA LEU A 145 -0.19 9.84 0.77
C LEU A 145 1.19 10.33 0.30
N ALA A 146 1.59 11.56 0.62
CA ALA A 146 2.93 12.08 0.37
C ALA A 146 3.18 13.43 1.06
N LEU A 147 4.40 13.60 1.59
CA LEU A 147 5.04 14.89 1.88
C LEU A 147 6.19 15.10 0.89
N ARG A 148 5.94 15.46 -0.39
CA ARG A 148 7.01 15.93 -1.30
C ARG A 148 6.53 16.59 -2.60
N ALA A 149 7.18 17.71 -2.96
CA ALA A 149 7.17 18.29 -4.29
C ALA A 149 8.05 17.50 -5.28
N GLU A 150 7.49 17.26 -6.47
CA GLU A 150 8.06 16.84 -7.76
C GLU A 150 9.19 15.78 -7.79
N ALA A 151 8.82 14.58 -8.26
CA ALA A 151 9.14 14.07 -9.61
C ALA A 151 9.27 12.53 -9.60
N ASN A 152 8.39 11.87 -10.36
CA ASN A 152 8.48 10.46 -10.76
C ASN A 152 8.53 9.40 -9.64
N CYS A 153 7.37 8.99 -9.14
CA CYS A 153 7.18 7.65 -8.59
C CYS A 153 5.87 7.04 -9.13
N LYS A 154 5.97 6.40 -10.29
CA LYS A 154 5.03 5.32 -10.67
C LYS A 154 5.38 4.07 -9.85
N SER A 155 5.01 4.03 -8.58
CA SER A 155 4.87 2.79 -7.82
C SER A 155 4.23 3.08 -6.47
N MET A 156 2.91 2.98 -6.40
CA MET A 156 2.19 2.72 -5.14
C MET A 156 1.04 1.79 -5.52
N MET A 157 1.26 0.48 -5.37
CA MET A 157 0.18 -0.49 -5.40
C MET A 157 -0.69 -0.30 -4.15
N HIS A 158 -1.99 -0.31 -4.39
CA HIS A 158 -3.06 -0.40 -3.40
C HIS A 158 -2.70 -1.31 -2.22
N TYR A 159 -2.45 -0.72 -1.05
CA TYR A 159 -2.77 -1.36 0.22
C TYR A 159 -4.14 -0.82 0.65
N ALA A 160 -5.20 -1.45 0.15
CA ALA A 160 -6.50 -1.39 0.81
C ALA A 160 -6.46 -2.44 1.93
N PRO A 161 -6.86 -2.12 3.17
CA PRO A 161 -7.19 -3.17 4.13
C PRO A 161 -8.42 -3.90 3.58
N ARG A 162 -8.24 -5.12 3.08
CA ARG A 162 -9.38 -6.02 2.94
C ARG A 162 -9.88 -6.29 4.35
N ASN A 163 -11.16 -6.03 4.59
CA ASN A 163 -11.90 -6.55 5.73
C ASN A 163 -11.66 -8.07 5.80
N GLU A 164 -10.73 -8.50 6.64
CA GLU A 164 -10.67 -9.88 7.10
C GLU A 164 -11.65 -9.99 8.27
N THR A 165 -12.85 -10.46 7.94
CA THR A 165 -13.73 -11.09 8.91
C THR A 165 -12.98 -12.28 9.48
N LEU A 166 -12.45 -12.13 10.69
CA LEU A 166 -11.79 -13.18 11.47
C LEU A 166 -12.78 -14.33 11.71
N ASN A 167 -12.73 -15.36 10.85
CA ASN A 167 -13.17 -16.70 11.22
C ASN A 167 -12.02 -17.36 11.98
N LEU A 168 -12.13 -17.35 13.30
CA LEU A 168 -11.29 -18.12 14.21
C LEU A 168 -11.54 -19.61 13.99
N VAL A 169 -10.67 -20.27 13.21
CA VAL A 169 -10.42 -21.71 13.34
C VAL A 169 -9.17 -21.82 14.21
N GLY A 170 -9.39 -22.08 15.50
CA GLY A 170 -8.32 -22.38 16.45
C GLY A 170 -7.72 -23.74 16.12
N GLY A 171 -6.48 -23.74 15.63
CA GLY A 171 -5.60 -24.90 15.71
C GLY A 171 -4.99 -24.93 17.11
N GLY A 172 -5.30 -25.98 17.86
CA GLY A 172 -4.69 -26.26 19.15
C GLY A 172 -3.25 -26.70 18.97
N ASP A 173 -2.38 -26.13 19.78
CA ASP A 173 -1.08 -26.71 20.11
C ASP A 173 -1.30 -27.64 21.32
N ASP A 174 -0.92 -28.90 21.13
CA ASP A 174 -0.82 -29.93 22.15
C ASP A 174 0.31 -29.55 23.13
N ASP A 175 -0.04 -29.32 24.40
CA ASP A 175 0.88 -29.49 25.53
C ASP A 175 0.17 -30.39 26.56
N ASP A 176 0.66 -31.62 26.64
CA ASP A 176 0.38 -32.58 27.71
C ASP A 176 0.85 -32.00 29.06
N ASP A 177 0.02 -32.10 30.11
CA ASP A 177 0.41 -32.66 31.41
C ASP A 177 -0.75 -32.63 32.44
N GLU A 178 -1.12 -33.86 32.85
CA GLU A 178 -1.48 -34.34 34.20
C GLU A 178 -2.79 -33.88 34.91
N ASP A 179 -3.70 -34.85 34.94
CA ASP A 179 -4.73 -35.24 35.92
C ASP A 179 -4.83 -34.50 37.27
N GLU A 180 -6.06 -34.15 37.67
CA GLU A 180 -6.61 -34.48 39.01
C GLU A 180 -8.14 -34.32 39.03
N ASP A 181 -8.83 -35.42 39.38
CA ASP A 181 -10.26 -35.54 39.64
C ASP A 181 -10.68 -34.73 40.88
N GLU A 182 -11.91 -34.18 40.90
CA GLU A 182 -12.83 -34.38 42.03
C GLU A 182 -14.27 -33.89 41.75
N ASP A 183 -15.21 -34.77 42.12
CA ASP A 183 -16.66 -34.71 42.04
C ASP A 183 -17.32 -33.56 42.84
N GLY A 184 -18.54 -33.18 42.43
CA GLY A 184 -19.38 -32.25 43.21
C GLY A 184 -20.79 -32.05 42.67
N ASP A 185 -21.62 -33.07 42.85
CA ASP A 185 -23.07 -33.19 42.59
C ASP A 185 -23.99 -32.19 43.34
N ALA A 186 -25.24 -32.11 42.84
CA ALA A 186 -26.50 -31.57 43.36
C ALA A 186 -26.76 -30.06 43.16
N GLY A 187 -27.87 -29.60 42.57
CA GLY A 187 -29.15 -30.21 42.23
C GLY A 187 -30.26 -29.22 42.56
N ASP A 188 -31.14 -28.88 41.61
CA ASP A 188 -32.54 -28.55 41.89
C ASP A 188 -33.39 -28.58 40.60
N GLU A 189 -34.40 -29.44 40.59
CA GLU A 189 -35.46 -29.54 39.57
C GLU A 189 -36.67 -28.73 40.02
N ILE A 190 -37.24 -27.85 39.19
CA ILE A 190 -38.71 -27.61 39.15
C ILE A 190 -39.17 -27.27 37.71
N LEU A 191 -39.89 -28.25 37.13
CA LEU A 191 -41.09 -28.19 36.26
C LEU A 191 -41.38 -26.95 35.39
N GLU A 192 -41.51 -27.17 34.08
CA GLU A 192 -42.73 -26.81 33.32
C GLU A 192 -42.83 -27.60 32.00
N HIS A 193 -43.71 -28.60 31.98
CA HIS A 193 -44.26 -29.18 30.75
C HIS A 193 -45.12 -28.12 30.07
N HIS A 194 -44.81 -27.74 28.83
CA HIS A 194 -45.75 -27.51 27.70
C HIS A 194 -45.13 -26.66 26.57
N THR A 195 -44.10 -27.14 25.86
CA THR A 195 -43.71 -26.60 24.52
C THR A 195 -43.01 -27.60 23.59
N GLU A 196 -43.11 -28.92 23.80
CA GLU A 196 -42.29 -29.88 23.02
C GLU A 196 -42.72 -30.08 21.55
N GLU A 197 -43.91 -29.65 21.10
CA GLU A 197 -44.34 -29.87 19.70
C GLU A 197 -44.01 -28.71 18.73
N HIS A 198 -43.52 -27.56 19.23
CA HIS A 198 -43.22 -26.39 18.39
C HIS A 198 -41.72 -26.09 18.26
N GLU A 199 -40.90 -26.60 19.19
CA GLU A 199 -39.43 -26.49 19.16
C GLU A 199 -38.79 -27.48 18.17
N ASP A 200 -39.32 -28.70 18.07
CA ASP A 200 -38.84 -29.71 17.11
C ASP A 200 -38.97 -29.26 15.64
N ALA A 201 -40.01 -28.48 15.32
CA ALA A 201 -40.24 -27.98 13.96
C ALA A 201 -39.33 -26.80 13.60
N GLU A 202 -38.92 -25.99 14.57
CA GLU A 202 -37.92 -24.93 14.36
C GLU A 202 -36.50 -25.50 14.34
N GLU A 203 -36.19 -26.49 15.18
CA GLU A 203 -34.89 -27.15 15.21
C GLU A 203 -34.64 -27.98 13.94
N GLN A 204 -35.67 -28.64 13.39
CA GLN A 204 -35.59 -29.31 12.10
C GLN A 204 -35.34 -28.32 10.95
N LYS A 205 -36.00 -27.16 10.95
CA LYS A 205 -35.74 -26.08 9.96
C LYS A 205 -34.34 -25.49 10.13
N ARG A 206 -33.83 -25.40 11.36
CA ARG A 206 -32.48 -24.91 11.65
C ARG A 206 -31.41 -25.89 11.16
N ARG A 207 -31.62 -27.20 11.36
CA ARG A 207 -30.77 -28.26 10.82
C ARG A 207 -30.78 -28.30 9.30
N GLU A 208 -31.94 -28.15 8.67
CA GLU A 208 -32.03 -28.07 7.20
C GLU A 208 -31.35 -26.82 6.64
N ALA A 209 -31.42 -25.69 7.35
CA ALA A 209 -30.73 -24.45 7.01
C ALA A 209 -29.21 -24.55 7.21
N GLU A 210 -28.74 -25.22 8.27
CA GLU A 210 -27.32 -25.50 8.50
C GLU A 210 -26.76 -26.49 7.48
N GLU A 211 -27.51 -27.51 7.09
CA GLU A 211 -27.09 -28.46 6.07
C GLU A 211 -27.03 -27.81 4.68
N THR A 212 -27.98 -26.91 4.36
CA THR A 212 -27.90 -26.12 3.12
C THR A 212 -26.77 -25.10 3.14
N ALA A 213 -26.49 -24.46 4.29
CA ALA A 213 -25.34 -23.58 4.45
C ALA A 213 -24.02 -24.34 4.32
N SER A 214 -23.90 -25.53 4.92
CA SER A 214 -22.71 -26.40 4.79
C SER A 214 -22.48 -26.82 3.35
N ARG A 215 -23.53 -27.24 2.62
CA ARG A 215 -23.43 -27.57 1.19
C ARG A 215 -23.04 -26.37 0.32
N LEU A 216 -23.49 -25.16 0.69
CA LEU A 216 -23.10 -23.93 0.00
C LEU A 216 -21.63 -23.58 0.28
N VAL A 217 -21.19 -23.74 1.54
CA VAL A 217 -19.78 -23.56 1.95
C VAL A 217 -18.89 -24.58 1.27
N ASP A 218 -19.28 -25.85 1.17
CA ASP A 218 -18.52 -26.88 0.45
C ASP A 218 -18.48 -26.60 -1.05
N SER A 219 -19.58 -26.09 -1.63
CA SER A 219 -19.65 -25.69 -3.03
C SER A 219 -18.77 -24.47 -3.33
N ILE A 220 -18.79 -23.46 -2.46
CA ILE A 220 -17.93 -22.28 -2.56
C ILE A 220 -16.48 -22.67 -2.31
N THR A 221 -16.19 -23.52 -1.33
CA THR A 221 -14.84 -24.03 -1.03
C THR A 221 -14.31 -24.84 -2.20
N SER A 222 -15.14 -25.66 -2.86
CA SER A 222 -14.74 -26.38 -4.08
C SER A 222 -14.56 -25.44 -5.28
N GLN A 223 -15.33 -24.37 -5.41
CA GLN A 223 -15.14 -23.35 -6.46
C GLN A 223 -13.89 -22.51 -6.20
N VAL A 224 -13.61 -22.17 -4.94
CA VAL A 224 -12.39 -21.48 -4.51
C VAL A 224 -11.19 -22.40 -4.68
N GLN A 225 -11.28 -23.70 -4.36
CA GLN A 225 -10.21 -24.67 -4.61
C GLN A 225 -9.97 -24.85 -6.12
N GLN A 226 -11.00 -24.80 -6.96
CA GLN A 226 -10.83 -24.81 -8.42
C GLN A 226 -10.21 -23.50 -8.96
N LEU A 227 -10.48 -22.36 -8.33
CA LEU A 227 -9.83 -21.07 -8.65
C LEU A 227 -8.38 -21.03 -8.13
N VAL A 228 -8.10 -21.62 -6.96
CA VAL A 228 -6.76 -21.74 -6.38
C VAL A 228 -5.92 -22.76 -7.16
N VAL A 229 -6.49 -23.87 -7.64
CA VAL A 229 -5.80 -24.81 -8.54
C VAL A 229 -5.56 -24.20 -9.93
N ALA A 230 -6.41 -23.26 -10.37
CA ALA A 230 -6.16 -22.45 -11.57
C ALA A 230 -5.07 -21.37 -11.37
N GLU A 231 -4.83 -20.92 -10.13
CA GLU A 231 -3.71 -20.02 -9.78
C GLU A 231 -2.41 -20.78 -9.42
N GLU A 232 -2.49 -22.01 -8.90
CA GLU A 232 -1.35 -22.89 -8.61
C GLU A 232 -0.79 -23.60 -9.86
N SER A 233 -1.49 -23.47 -11.00
CA SER A 233 -0.95 -23.79 -12.33
C SER A 233 -0.37 -22.57 -13.05
N PHE A 234 -0.28 -21.41 -12.37
CA PHE A 234 0.37 -20.21 -12.90
C PHE A 234 1.87 -20.22 -12.59
N ASN A 235 2.60 -20.96 -13.41
CA ASN A 235 4.05 -20.99 -13.41
C ASN A 235 4.58 -19.70 -14.06
N THR A 236 5.16 -18.78 -13.28
CA THR A 236 5.65 -17.46 -13.75
C THR A 236 6.85 -17.53 -14.73
N PHE A 237 7.24 -18.72 -15.20
CA PHE A 237 8.43 -18.93 -16.04
C PHE A 237 8.19 -19.36 -17.49
N GLN A 238 7.00 -19.20 -18.05
CA GLN A 238 6.79 -19.38 -19.50
C GLN A 238 5.79 -18.36 -20.05
N TYR A 239 6.27 -17.23 -20.59
CA TYR A 239 5.81 -16.58 -21.83
C TYR A 239 6.54 -15.24 -22.00
N TRP A 240 7.59 -15.21 -22.82
CA TRP A 240 7.92 -13.99 -23.56
C TRP A 240 6.83 -13.81 -24.61
N ARG A 241 6.04 -12.74 -24.53
CA ARG A 241 5.26 -12.28 -25.69
C ARG A 241 6.11 -11.32 -26.50
N THR A 242 6.14 -11.53 -27.81
CA THR A 242 6.53 -10.57 -28.84
C THR A 242 5.80 -9.24 -28.57
N PRO A 243 6.44 -8.07 -28.70
CA PRO A 243 5.74 -6.80 -28.62
C PRO A 243 4.54 -6.80 -29.59
N LEU A 244 3.41 -6.28 -29.14
CA LEU A 244 2.25 -6.04 -30.00
C LEU A 244 2.71 -5.15 -31.19
N PRO A 245 2.38 -5.49 -32.44
CA PRO A 245 2.72 -4.64 -33.58
C PRO A 245 2.13 -3.24 -33.36
N GLU A 246 2.94 -2.21 -33.59
CA GLU A 246 2.43 -0.83 -33.71
C GLU A 246 1.43 -0.81 -34.87
N LEU A 247 0.17 -0.49 -34.57
CA LEU A 247 -0.82 -0.21 -35.61
C LEU A 247 -0.49 1.16 -36.20
N GLU A 248 0.14 1.16 -37.37
CA GLU A 248 0.21 2.34 -38.23
C GLU A 248 -1.21 2.77 -38.60
N LEU A 249 -1.57 4.00 -38.23
CA LEU A 249 -2.77 4.66 -38.74
C LEU A 249 -2.55 4.95 -40.23
N VAL A 250 -3.08 4.08 -41.08
CA VAL A 250 -3.19 4.31 -42.52
C VAL A 250 -4.57 4.92 -42.81
N ASP A 251 -4.59 6.20 -43.18
CA ASP A 251 -5.71 6.86 -43.83
C ASP A 251 -5.90 6.25 -45.23
N GLU A 252 -6.98 5.49 -45.46
CA GLU A 252 -7.40 5.04 -46.80
C GLU A 252 -8.93 5.11 -46.97
N PRO A 253 -9.43 5.39 -48.20
CA PRO A 253 -10.75 5.99 -48.43
C PRO A 253 -11.89 4.96 -48.59
N ALA A 254 -13.12 5.40 -48.29
CA ALA A 254 -14.34 4.59 -48.42
C ALA A 254 -14.75 4.33 -49.89
N PRO A 255 -15.13 3.09 -50.27
CA PRO A 255 -15.70 2.77 -51.59
C PRO A 255 -17.25 2.91 -51.64
N PRO A 256 -17.86 3.01 -52.85
CA PRO A 256 -19.21 3.54 -53.06
C PRO A 256 -20.33 2.48 -53.02
N LEU A 257 -21.55 2.92 -52.70
CA LEU A 257 -22.80 2.11 -52.76
C LEU A 257 -23.68 2.54 -53.95
N PRO A 258 -24.37 1.59 -54.63
CA PRO A 258 -25.23 1.88 -55.78
C PRO A 258 -26.68 2.22 -55.40
N THR A 259 -27.28 2.98 -56.32
CA THR A 259 -28.61 3.60 -56.37
C THR A 259 -29.79 2.65 -56.65
N THR A 260 -30.97 2.94 -56.07
CA THR A 260 -32.27 3.05 -56.79
C THR A 260 -33.32 3.80 -55.93
N GLU A 261 -33.92 4.85 -56.49
CA GLU A 261 -35.06 5.70 -56.04
C GLU A 261 -36.44 4.98 -56.13
N PRO A 262 -37.67 5.58 -55.96
CA PRO A 262 -38.12 7.00 -55.80
C PRO A 262 -39.35 7.18 -54.84
N PRO A 263 -40.20 8.27 -54.86
CA PRO A 263 -40.13 9.61 -55.48
C PRO A 263 -40.48 10.85 -54.59
N LYS A 264 -39.83 11.97 -54.95
CA LYS A 264 -40.29 13.36 -55.24
C LYS A 264 -41.30 14.14 -54.35
N ALA A 265 -40.79 15.31 -53.91
CA ALA A 265 -41.52 16.55 -53.61
C ALA A 265 -41.91 17.34 -54.88
N PRO A 266 -42.63 18.47 -54.73
CA PRO A 266 -42.31 19.64 -55.56
C PRO A 266 -42.25 20.99 -54.81
N ASN A 267 -41.14 21.70 -55.06
CA ASN A 267 -40.93 23.12 -55.43
C ASN A 267 -41.34 24.32 -54.54
N GLU A 268 -40.29 24.99 -54.02
CA GLU A 268 -39.92 26.43 -53.89
C GLU A 268 -40.61 27.51 -54.78
N PRO A 269 -40.30 28.84 -54.68
CA PRO A 269 -39.90 29.74 -53.55
C PRO A 269 -40.55 31.17 -53.62
N ALA A 270 -40.19 32.10 -52.70
CA ALA A 270 -39.86 33.55 -52.94
C ALA A 270 -40.36 34.64 -51.92
N PHE A 271 -39.41 35.48 -51.47
CA PHE A 271 -39.41 36.97 -51.30
C PHE A 271 -40.40 37.78 -50.40
N TYR A 272 -39.79 38.63 -49.54
CA TYR A 272 -40.13 40.01 -49.05
C TYR A 272 -41.36 40.32 -48.14
N ASN A 273 -41.03 41.00 -47.02
CA ASN A 273 -41.73 42.07 -46.26
C ASN A 273 -43.28 42.19 -46.30
N SER A 274 -43.91 42.24 -45.11
CA SER A 274 -44.52 43.44 -44.50
C SER A 274 -45.53 43.07 -43.40
N ASP A 275 -45.46 43.81 -42.29
CA ASP A 275 -46.52 43.96 -41.28
C ASP A 275 -47.86 44.33 -41.92
N ILE A 276 -48.98 43.89 -41.32
CA ILE A 276 -50.19 44.70 -41.02
C ILE A 276 -51.15 43.93 -40.07
N THR A 277 -51.55 44.68 -39.04
CA THR A 277 -52.42 44.52 -37.85
C THR A 277 -53.96 44.39 -38.13
N PRO A 278 -54.90 44.59 -37.16
CA PRO A 278 -55.42 43.79 -36.02
C PRO A 278 -56.99 43.60 -36.12
N PRO A 279 -57.82 43.32 -35.07
CA PRO A 279 -58.08 44.13 -33.82
C PRO A 279 -58.10 43.30 -32.49
N LEU A 280 -57.57 43.79 -31.35
CA LEU A 280 -58.19 44.57 -30.22
C LEU A 280 -59.43 43.91 -29.57
N SER A 281 -59.34 43.24 -28.41
CA SER A 281 -59.28 43.73 -26.99
C SER A 281 -60.67 43.63 -26.29
N PRO A 282 -60.83 43.66 -24.93
CA PRO A 282 -59.87 44.15 -23.94
C PRO A 282 -59.78 43.42 -22.56
N LEU A 283 -58.77 43.89 -21.81
CA LEU A 283 -58.74 44.19 -20.36
C LEU A 283 -58.15 43.15 -19.39
N ALA A 284 -56.86 43.39 -19.08
CA ALA A 284 -56.25 43.20 -17.79
C ALA A 284 -56.95 43.99 -16.67
N SER A 285 -56.83 43.54 -15.42
CA SER A 285 -56.63 44.39 -14.24
C SER A 285 -56.26 43.58 -13.00
N LEU A 286 -55.28 44.13 -12.26
CA LEU A 286 -54.92 43.90 -10.86
C LEU A 286 -53.80 42.88 -10.55
N MET A 287 -52.57 43.40 -10.60
CA MET A 287 -51.62 43.14 -9.52
C MET A 287 -52.09 43.83 -8.23
N PRO A 288 -51.64 43.35 -7.07
CA PRO A 288 -50.93 44.25 -6.17
C PRO A 288 -49.53 43.76 -5.81
N ASP A 289 -48.70 44.78 -5.62
CA ASP A 289 -47.36 44.80 -5.07
C ASP A 289 -47.16 44.07 -3.74
N ARG A 290 -45.88 43.73 -3.50
CA ARG A 290 -45.17 43.74 -2.21
C ARG A 290 -45.61 42.72 -1.14
N LEU A 291 -44.70 41.77 -0.89
CA LEU A 291 -44.26 41.40 0.46
C LEU A 291 -42.80 40.96 0.42
N GLU A 292 -41.92 41.86 0.87
CA GLU A 292 -40.62 41.55 1.42
C GLU A 292 -40.78 40.62 2.64
N ASN A 293 -39.74 39.82 2.90
CA ASN A 293 -39.39 39.21 4.18
C ASN A 293 -40.36 38.19 4.79
N GLN A 294 -40.03 36.90 4.61
CA GLN A 294 -40.09 35.91 5.69
C GLN A 294 -39.26 34.66 5.31
N ALA A 295 -37.96 34.72 5.60
CA ALA A 295 -37.20 33.50 5.83
C ALA A 295 -37.71 32.89 7.15
N PRO A 296 -38.06 31.60 7.22
CA PRO A 296 -38.35 30.97 8.49
C PRO A 296 -37.07 30.98 9.32
N ASN A 297 -37.11 31.72 10.43
CA ASN A 297 -36.07 31.74 11.43
C ASN A 297 -36.08 30.39 12.16
N ILE A 298 -35.49 29.36 11.55
CA ILE A 298 -35.28 28.07 12.19
C ILE A 298 -34.12 28.27 13.16
N ALA A 299 -34.46 28.45 14.43
CA ALA A 299 -33.49 28.47 15.51
C ALA A 299 -32.68 27.17 15.45
N LEU A 300 -31.36 27.29 15.31
CA LEU A 300 -30.43 26.19 15.55
C LEU A 300 -30.78 25.57 16.91
N PRO A 301 -30.83 24.23 17.06
CA PRO A 301 -30.89 23.63 18.39
C PRO A 301 -29.76 24.24 19.22
N PRO A 302 -30.00 24.56 20.50
CA PRO A 302 -28.98 25.18 21.33
C PRO A 302 -27.74 24.29 21.30
N VAL A 303 -26.62 24.86 20.85
CA VAL A 303 -25.32 24.25 21.05
C VAL A 303 -25.23 23.99 22.55
N PRO A 304 -25.08 22.73 23.00
CA PRO A 304 -24.99 22.46 24.43
C PRO A 304 -23.83 23.29 24.97
N SER A 305 -24.16 24.19 25.90
CA SER A 305 -23.17 25.00 26.60
C SER A 305 -22.16 24.05 27.22
N VAL A 306 -20.87 24.28 26.95
CA VAL A 306 -19.78 23.60 27.65
C VAL A 306 -19.92 23.98 29.11
N ASP A 307 -20.57 23.13 29.89
CA ASP A 307 -20.60 23.29 31.33
C ASP A 307 -19.18 22.95 31.81
N SER A 308 -18.43 24.01 32.13
CA SER A 308 -17.04 23.96 32.59
C SER A 308 -16.89 23.32 33.99
N GLY A 309 -17.97 22.77 34.55
CA GLY A 309 -18.05 22.17 35.88
C GLY A 309 -18.01 20.64 35.96
N LEU A 310 -17.74 19.92 34.87
CA LEU A 310 -17.64 18.44 34.86
C LEU A 310 -16.24 17.93 34.47
N HIS A 311 -15.20 18.66 34.88
CA HIS A 311 -13.81 18.26 34.65
C HIS A 311 -13.34 17.10 35.55
N GLU A 312 -14.19 16.58 36.45
CA GLU A 312 -13.68 15.95 37.68
C GLU A 312 -14.40 14.66 38.14
N LYS A 313 -15.14 13.96 37.28
CA LYS A 313 -15.84 12.71 37.71
C LYS A 313 -15.55 11.42 36.94
N CYS A 314 -14.62 11.43 35.98
CA CYS A 314 -14.21 10.21 35.26
C CYS A 314 -12.71 10.14 34.94
N LEU A 315 -11.88 10.96 35.59
CA LEU A 315 -10.43 10.93 35.40
C LEU A 315 -9.81 10.54 36.74
N ASP A 316 -9.34 9.30 36.83
CA ASP A 316 -8.53 8.85 37.97
C ASP A 316 -7.30 9.75 38.14
N SER A 317 -6.76 9.79 39.36
CA SER A 317 -5.58 10.59 39.75
C SER A 317 -4.38 10.47 38.79
N ASP A 318 -4.23 9.35 38.09
CA ASP A 318 -3.18 9.16 37.09
C ASP A 318 -3.47 9.97 35.81
N SER A 319 -4.72 10.09 35.38
CA SER A 319 -5.09 10.81 34.14
C SER A 319 -4.87 12.32 34.25
N SER A 320 -4.97 12.89 35.45
CA SER A 320 -4.66 14.31 35.69
C SER A 320 -3.18 14.64 35.44
N GLU A 321 -2.26 13.72 35.70
CA GLU A 321 -0.82 13.92 35.47
C GLU A 321 -0.45 13.85 33.97
N TRP A 322 -1.24 13.12 33.17
CA TRP A 322 -1.10 13.08 31.71
C TRP A 322 -1.67 14.32 31.04
N LEU A 323 -2.81 14.82 31.52
CA LEU A 323 -3.44 16.04 31.00
C LEU A 323 -2.71 17.31 31.46
N SER A 324 -2.07 17.31 32.64
CA SER A 324 -1.27 18.44 33.12
C SER A 324 -0.04 18.70 32.25
N ASN A 325 0.47 17.69 31.52
CA ASN A 325 1.56 17.91 30.56
C ASN A 325 1.16 18.74 29.34
N CYS A 326 -0.15 18.87 29.06
CA CYS A 326 -0.68 19.76 28.03
C CYS A 326 -0.88 21.20 28.55
N GLU A 327 -0.84 21.42 29.87
CA GLU A 327 -1.06 22.72 30.49
C GLU A 327 0.17 23.62 30.29
N GLY A 328 0.12 24.47 29.26
CA GLY A 328 1.15 25.47 28.98
C GLY A 328 1.34 25.75 27.50
N PHE A 329 0.95 24.81 26.63
CA PHE A 329 1.06 24.96 25.18
C PHE A 329 -0.24 25.50 24.60
N LYS A 330 -0.27 26.82 24.33
CA LYS A 330 -1.37 27.44 23.60
C LYS A 330 -1.14 27.25 22.12
N GLN A 331 -1.95 26.38 21.51
CA GLN A 331 -2.07 26.29 20.06
C GLN A 331 -3.49 26.63 19.64
N ASP A 332 -3.61 27.31 18.52
CA ASP A 332 -4.88 27.74 17.96
C ASP A 332 -5.25 26.91 16.72
N VAL A 333 -4.62 25.77 16.44
CA VAL A 333 -4.84 24.95 15.22
C VAL A 333 -6.01 23.98 15.37
N VAL A 334 -6.07 23.28 16.51
CA VAL A 334 -7.07 22.24 16.81
C VAL A 334 -7.71 22.55 18.16
N PRO A 335 -9.03 22.36 18.35
CA PRO A 335 -9.63 22.50 19.67
C PRO A 335 -8.97 21.60 20.74
N PRO A 336 -8.57 22.12 21.93
CA PRO A 336 -7.81 21.38 22.93
C PRO A 336 -8.46 20.06 23.38
N MET A 337 -9.79 20.02 23.44
CA MET A 337 -10.53 18.82 23.86
C MET A 337 -10.27 17.63 22.94
N LEU A 338 -10.11 17.86 21.62
CA LEU A 338 -9.81 16.80 20.66
C LEU A 338 -8.39 16.26 20.85
N ILE A 339 -7.43 17.16 21.11
CA ILE A 339 -6.05 16.76 21.41
C ILE A 339 -6.00 15.94 22.70
N ASN A 340 -6.70 16.37 23.74
CA ASN A 340 -6.72 15.66 25.03
C ASN A 340 -7.25 14.22 24.87
N HIS A 341 -8.33 14.04 24.10
CA HIS A 341 -8.84 12.70 23.76
C HIS A 341 -7.86 11.89 22.91
N PHE A 342 -7.16 12.54 21.99
CA PHE A 342 -6.17 11.87 21.15
C PHE A 342 -4.95 11.39 21.96
N VAL A 343 -4.47 12.22 22.90
CA VAL A 343 -3.44 11.83 23.87
C VAL A 343 -3.94 10.69 24.77
N TYR A 344 -5.20 10.75 25.20
CA TYR A 344 -5.83 9.69 26.00
C TYR A 344 -5.78 8.33 25.30
N MET A 345 -5.93 8.26 23.97
CA MET A 345 -5.87 7.00 23.21
C MET A 345 -4.56 6.22 23.37
N ALA A 346 -3.45 6.90 23.68
CA ALA A 346 -2.15 6.26 23.92
C ALA A 346 -1.95 5.79 25.37
N THR A 347 -2.86 6.13 26.28
CA THR A 347 -2.76 5.74 27.68
C THR A 347 -3.23 4.28 27.87
N PRO A 348 -2.68 3.55 28.86
CA PRO A 348 -3.14 2.20 29.17
C PRO A 348 -4.65 2.12 29.50
N LEU A 349 -5.22 3.21 30.02
CA LEU A 349 -6.64 3.31 30.37
C LEU A 349 -7.56 3.20 29.14
N ALA A 350 -7.14 3.74 27.99
CA ALA A 350 -7.92 3.64 26.76
C ALA A 350 -8.10 2.19 26.28
N ARG A 351 -7.17 1.29 26.62
CA ARG A 351 -7.29 -0.15 26.30
C ARG A 351 -8.49 -0.81 26.97
N SER A 352 -8.95 -0.28 28.10
CA SER A 352 -10.18 -0.77 28.75
C SER A 352 -11.45 -0.52 27.91
N VAL A 353 -11.42 0.51 27.05
CA VAL A 353 -12.49 0.86 26.11
C VAL A 353 -12.42 0.01 24.85
N ASP A 354 -11.22 -0.21 24.32
CA ASP A 354 -10.99 -1.15 23.21
C ASP A 354 -9.48 -1.36 23.04
N ASN A 355 -9.06 -2.60 22.78
CA ASN A 355 -7.65 -2.96 22.67
C ASN A 355 -6.97 -2.42 21.41
N GLU A 356 -7.73 -1.97 20.41
CA GLU A 356 -7.24 -1.44 19.13
C GLU A 356 -7.15 0.10 19.11
N ILE A 357 -7.66 0.79 20.14
CA ILE A 357 -7.62 2.27 20.19
C ILE A 357 -6.19 2.82 20.06
N SER A 358 -5.20 2.20 20.72
CA SER A 358 -3.80 2.61 20.60
C SER A 358 -3.26 2.38 19.18
N HIS A 359 -3.74 1.36 18.47
CA HIS A 359 -3.40 1.13 17.07
C HIS A 359 -3.93 2.24 16.16
N HIS A 360 -5.20 2.64 16.33
CA HIS A 360 -5.77 3.77 15.59
C HIS A 360 -5.08 5.10 15.90
N CYS A 361 -4.66 5.29 17.16
CA CYS A 361 -3.85 6.45 17.57
C CYS A 361 -2.51 6.46 16.82
N ALA A 362 -1.77 5.34 16.85
CA ALA A 362 -0.50 5.20 16.16
C ALA A 362 -0.61 5.40 14.65
N PHE A 363 -1.65 4.85 14.02
CA PHE A 363 -1.87 4.95 12.58
C PHE A 363 -2.10 6.39 12.11
N SER A 364 -2.87 7.17 12.88
CA SER A 364 -3.20 8.56 12.54
C SER A 364 -2.20 9.59 13.09
N LEU A 365 -1.26 9.17 13.93
CA LEU A 365 -0.29 10.04 14.60
C LEU A 365 0.51 10.92 13.63
N PRO A 366 1.06 10.44 12.50
CA PRO A 366 1.81 11.31 11.58
C PRO A 366 0.96 12.44 11.01
N ALA A 367 -0.31 12.18 10.69
CA ALA A 367 -1.24 13.20 10.18
C ALA A 367 -1.57 14.25 11.26
N VAL A 368 -1.70 13.81 12.52
CA VAL A 368 -1.93 14.72 13.66
C VAL A 368 -0.69 15.55 13.96
N VAL A 369 0.51 14.97 13.88
CA VAL A 369 1.79 15.70 14.01
C VAL A 369 1.92 16.75 12.91
N LEU A 370 1.60 16.39 11.66
CA LEU A 370 1.61 17.31 10.52
C LEU A 370 0.63 18.47 10.73
N THR A 371 -0.56 18.16 11.24
CA THR A 371 -1.62 19.15 11.48
C THR A 371 -1.23 20.14 12.56
N LEU A 372 -0.72 19.66 13.71
CA LEU A 372 -0.27 20.54 14.79
C LEU A 372 1.03 21.27 14.44
N GLY A 373 1.86 20.68 13.58
CA GLY A 373 3.14 21.22 13.15
C GLY A 373 4.25 21.04 14.19
N ARG A 374 5.48 21.32 13.74
CA ARG A 374 6.72 21.14 14.52
C ARG A 374 6.69 21.86 15.87
N ASP A 375 6.18 23.09 15.92
CA ASP A 375 6.18 23.93 17.13
C ASP A 375 5.35 23.33 18.28
N ASN A 376 4.38 22.50 17.94
CA ASN A 376 3.47 21.84 18.88
C ASN A 376 3.87 20.38 19.19
N TRP A 377 5.02 19.92 18.69
CA TRP A 377 5.56 18.60 18.98
C TRP A 377 5.64 18.24 20.47
N PRO A 378 6.00 19.15 21.40
CA PRO A 378 6.04 18.82 22.83
C PRO A 378 4.73 18.25 23.39
N ILE A 379 3.58 18.61 22.81
CA ILE A 379 2.25 18.10 23.21
C ILE A 379 2.12 16.60 22.88
N LEU A 380 2.67 16.17 21.74
CA LEU A 380 2.55 14.80 21.24
C LEU A 380 3.76 13.92 21.57
N ARG A 381 4.88 14.51 22.01
CA ARG A 381 6.13 13.77 22.28
C ARG A 381 5.92 12.58 23.22
N LYS A 382 5.23 12.79 24.34
CA LYS A 382 4.97 11.73 25.33
C LYS A 382 4.06 10.65 24.75
N THR A 383 3.01 11.05 24.01
CA THR A 383 2.10 10.15 23.28
C THR A 383 2.89 9.26 22.30
N TYR A 384 3.78 9.86 21.52
CA TYR A 384 4.64 9.13 20.57
C TYR A 384 5.52 8.10 21.29
N GLN A 385 6.17 8.49 22.40
CA GLN A 385 6.99 7.59 23.21
C GLN A 385 6.20 6.41 23.79
N CYS A 386 4.96 6.65 24.23
CA CYS A 386 4.09 5.59 24.77
C CYS A 386 3.70 4.58 23.69
N LEU A 387 3.31 5.06 22.51
CA LEU A 387 2.95 4.19 21.40
C LEU A 387 4.16 3.42 20.86
N ALA A 388 5.33 4.04 20.84
CA ALA A 388 6.58 3.39 20.43
C ALA A 388 7.02 2.28 21.40
N SER A 389 6.63 2.36 22.67
CA SER A 389 6.91 1.35 23.71
C SER A 389 5.65 0.54 24.08
N ASP A 390 4.64 0.53 23.22
CA ASP A 390 3.38 -0.18 23.46
C ASP A 390 3.61 -1.69 23.61
N MET A 391 2.82 -2.35 24.47
CA MET A 391 2.92 -3.79 24.69
C MET A 391 2.58 -4.59 23.42
N GLN A 392 1.69 -4.07 22.58
CA GLN A 392 1.31 -4.69 21.32
C GLN A 392 2.32 -4.38 20.22
N TRP A 393 2.99 -5.42 19.71
CA TRP A 393 3.95 -5.28 18.62
C TRP A 393 3.33 -4.66 17.36
N LYS A 394 2.02 -4.87 17.10
CA LYS A 394 1.30 -4.27 15.97
C LYS A 394 1.32 -2.74 16.03
N VAL A 395 1.18 -2.16 17.22
CA VAL A 395 1.25 -0.70 17.45
C VAL A 395 2.67 -0.21 17.23
N ARG A 396 3.67 -0.88 17.83
CA ARG A 396 5.09 -0.55 17.64
C ARG A 396 5.51 -0.64 16.17
N ARG A 397 5.04 -1.65 15.43
CA ARG A 397 5.26 -1.79 13.98
C ARG A 397 4.69 -0.59 13.21
N THR A 398 3.48 -0.13 13.55
CA THR A 398 2.89 1.06 12.91
C THR A 398 3.77 2.28 13.15
N MET A 399 4.22 2.48 14.39
CA MET A 399 5.12 3.58 14.77
C MET A 399 6.47 3.52 14.03
N ALA A 400 7.08 2.33 13.97
CA ALA A 400 8.31 2.05 13.24
C ALA A 400 8.17 2.34 11.74
N SER A 401 7.02 1.98 11.14
CA SER A 401 6.76 2.21 9.72
C SER A 401 6.59 3.71 9.41
N SER A 402 6.10 4.52 10.35
CA SER A 402 5.85 5.96 10.12
C SER A 402 6.90 6.91 10.72
N ILE A 403 7.96 6.40 11.36
CA ILE A 403 8.97 7.25 12.03
C ILE A 403 9.66 8.23 11.08
N HIS A 404 9.87 7.83 9.83
CA HIS A 404 10.50 8.67 8.80
C HIS A 404 9.61 9.82 8.34
N GLU A 405 8.29 9.64 8.29
CA GLU A 405 7.32 10.71 8.01
C GLU A 405 7.30 11.73 9.15
N VAL A 406 7.33 11.26 10.39
CA VAL A 406 7.39 12.15 11.57
C VAL A 406 8.72 12.90 11.62
N ALA A 407 9.85 12.25 11.30
CA ALA A 407 11.13 12.94 11.12
C ALA A 407 11.04 14.02 10.04
N GLY A 408 10.33 13.72 8.94
CA GLY A 408 9.91 14.64 7.87
C GLY A 408 9.41 15.99 8.38
N ILE A 409 8.46 15.91 9.29
CA ILE A 409 7.72 17.06 9.82
C ILE A 409 8.54 17.81 10.88
N LEU A 410 9.23 17.07 11.74
CA LEU A 410 9.97 17.64 12.88
C LEU A 410 11.32 18.26 12.48
N GLY A 411 11.90 17.78 11.38
CA GLY A 411 13.22 18.19 10.93
C GLY A 411 14.37 17.58 11.75
N GLU A 412 15.58 17.86 11.28
CA GLU A 412 16.83 17.19 11.68
C GLU A 412 17.12 17.24 13.20
N GLU A 413 16.94 18.39 13.84
CA GLU A 413 17.28 18.60 15.26
C GLU A 413 16.42 17.75 16.20
N LEU A 414 15.11 17.78 16.00
CA LEU A 414 14.15 17.02 16.80
C LEU A 414 14.17 15.54 16.42
N ALA A 415 14.39 15.20 15.14
CA ALA A 415 14.59 13.81 14.74
C ALA A 415 15.81 13.20 15.45
N SER A 416 16.93 13.94 15.55
CA SER A 416 18.13 13.48 16.23
C SER A 416 17.94 13.38 17.75
N THR A 417 17.25 14.35 18.36
CA THR A 417 17.09 14.41 19.82
C THR A 417 16.03 13.44 20.34
N ASP A 418 14.86 13.40 19.68
CA ASP A 418 13.67 12.71 20.19
C ASP A 418 13.39 11.39 19.46
N LEU A 419 13.66 11.28 18.15
CA LEU A 419 13.29 10.10 17.36
C LEU A 419 14.42 9.07 17.23
N MET A 420 15.69 9.49 17.13
CA MET A 420 16.83 8.59 17.00
C MET A 420 16.90 7.56 18.16
N PRO A 421 16.73 7.94 19.44
CA PRO A 421 16.71 6.96 20.52
C PRO A 421 15.62 5.90 20.32
N ILE A 422 14.44 6.31 19.86
CA ILE A 422 13.31 5.41 19.60
C ILE A 422 13.60 4.50 18.40
N PHE A 423 14.20 5.05 17.33
CA PHE A 423 14.64 4.28 16.17
C PHE A 423 15.60 3.16 16.59
N LEU A 424 16.57 3.47 17.47
CA LEU A 424 17.51 2.47 18.01
C LEU A 424 16.83 1.40 18.87
N GLU A 425 15.74 1.73 19.56
CA GLU A 425 14.93 0.73 20.27
C GLU A 425 14.18 -0.17 19.28
N PHE A 426 13.62 0.37 18.19
CA PHE A 426 13.01 -0.45 17.14
C PHE A 426 14.00 -1.40 16.45
N VAL A 427 15.27 -1.02 16.31
CA VAL A 427 16.33 -1.90 15.79
C VAL A 427 16.52 -3.14 16.67
N LYS A 428 16.23 -3.03 17.98
CA LYS A 428 16.35 -4.13 18.96
C LYS A 428 15.05 -4.90 19.16
N ASP A 429 13.94 -4.45 18.58
CA ASP A 429 12.60 -5.03 18.76
C ASP A 429 12.47 -6.36 17.98
N LEU A 430 11.26 -6.92 17.87
CA LEU A 430 10.97 -8.12 17.07
C LEU A 430 11.17 -7.87 15.57
N ASP A 431 11.47 -8.90 14.80
CA ASP A 431 11.65 -8.79 13.34
C ASP A 431 10.41 -8.19 12.63
N GLU A 432 9.20 -8.45 13.14
CA GLU A 432 7.93 -7.88 12.67
C GLU A 432 7.82 -6.36 12.87
N VAL A 433 8.53 -5.81 13.85
CA VAL A 433 8.62 -4.36 14.09
C VAL A 433 9.80 -3.77 13.31
N ARG A 434 10.95 -4.45 13.32
CA ARG A 434 12.16 -4.05 12.60
C ARG A 434 11.92 -3.86 11.11
N ILE A 435 11.08 -4.68 10.48
CA ILE A 435 10.77 -4.52 9.05
C ILE A 435 10.12 -3.16 8.75
N GLY A 436 9.42 -2.57 9.72
CA GLY A 436 8.83 -1.24 9.63
C GLY A 436 9.87 -0.14 9.46
N ILE A 437 10.91 -0.14 10.31
CA ILE A 437 12.03 0.81 10.13
C ILE A 437 12.89 0.47 8.92
N LEU A 438 13.03 -0.83 8.58
CA LEU A 438 13.92 -1.27 7.53
C LEU A 438 13.49 -0.73 6.17
N LYS A 439 12.21 -0.87 5.81
CA LYS A 439 11.64 -0.38 4.54
C LYS A 439 11.87 1.11 4.28
N HIS A 440 12.13 1.88 5.34
CA HIS A 440 12.34 3.32 5.27
C HIS A 440 13.69 3.75 5.85
N LEU A 441 14.63 2.81 6.01
CA LEU A 441 15.95 3.05 6.63
C LEU A 441 16.69 4.18 5.93
N THR A 442 16.83 4.10 4.60
CA THR A 442 17.52 5.13 3.83
C THR A 442 16.83 6.49 3.95
N SER A 443 15.49 6.50 3.93
CA SER A 443 14.70 7.72 4.01
C SER A 443 14.90 8.42 5.34
N PHE A 444 14.86 7.69 6.46
CA PHE A 444 15.11 8.23 7.79
C PHE A 444 16.55 8.74 7.95
N LEU A 445 17.55 7.96 7.54
CA LEU A 445 18.96 8.35 7.69
C LEU A 445 19.31 9.63 6.90
N LYS A 446 18.67 9.86 5.75
CA LYS A 446 18.81 11.10 4.96
C LYS A 446 18.34 12.36 5.69
N MET A 447 17.55 12.22 6.74
CA MET A 447 16.98 13.33 7.51
C MET A 447 17.86 13.79 8.67
N LEU A 448 18.91 13.03 8.97
CA LEU A 448 19.77 13.23 10.11
C LEU A 448 21.05 13.97 9.72
N ARG A 449 21.71 14.55 10.72
CA ARG A 449 23.09 15.05 10.57
C ARG A 449 24.00 13.91 10.17
N ARG A 450 24.99 14.20 9.32
CA ARG A 450 25.99 13.22 8.88
C ARG A 450 26.65 12.52 10.07
N ASP A 451 26.99 13.28 11.10
CA ASP A 451 27.63 12.83 12.33
C ASP A 451 26.77 11.83 13.13
N GLU A 452 25.45 12.02 13.19
CA GLU A 452 24.54 11.06 13.82
C GLU A 452 24.29 9.84 12.93
N CYS A 453 24.19 10.03 11.62
CA CYS A 453 24.10 8.92 10.66
C CYS A 453 25.32 8.00 10.77
N GLU A 454 26.53 8.55 10.88
CA GLU A 454 27.77 7.78 11.02
C GLU A 454 27.81 7.00 12.34
N ARG A 455 27.32 7.58 13.44
CA ARG A 455 27.18 6.88 14.74
C ARG A 455 26.22 5.69 14.69
N PHE A 456 25.23 5.73 13.79
CA PHE A 456 24.31 4.62 13.58
C PHE A 456 24.92 3.47 12.78
N LEU A 457 25.89 3.70 11.89
CA LEU A 457 26.40 2.66 10.97
C LEU A 457 26.87 1.35 11.63
N PRO A 458 27.51 1.35 12.82
CA PRO A 458 27.84 0.11 13.54
C PRO A 458 26.62 -0.76 13.87
N GLU A 459 25.45 -0.14 14.06
CA GLU A 459 24.19 -0.79 14.40
C GLU A 459 23.55 -1.53 13.22
N LEU A 460 23.97 -1.26 11.98
CA LEU A 460 23.50 -1.99 10.79
C LEU A 460 23.73 -3.51 10.92
N SER A 461 24.77 -3.92 11.64
CA SER A 461 25.06 -5.33 11.89
C SER A 461 23.97 -6.04 12.69
N ARG A 462 23.25 -5.31 13.57
CA ARG A 462 22.10 -5.85 14.32
C ARG A 462 20.93 -6.16 13.40
N LEU A 463 20.71 -5.37 12.35
CA LEU A 463 19.66 -5.64 11.37
C LEU A 463 19.89 -6.96 10.61
N LEU A 464 21.11 -7.48 10.58
CA LEU A 464 21.38 -8.81 10.00
C LEU A 464 21.10 -9.94 11.01
N GLN A 465 21.17 -9.66 12.32
CA GLN A 465 20.98 -10.62 13.41
C GLN A 465 19.49 -10.77 13.71
N MET A 466 18.83 -11.57 12.88
CA MET A 466 17.41 -11.87 12.98
C MET A 466 17.13 -12.97 14.01
N ASP A 467 15.95 -12.90 14.64
CA ASP A 467 15.47 -13.94 15.56
C ASP A 467 15.06 -15.19 14.76
N HIS A 468 14.44 -14.96 13.60
CA HIS A 468 14.01 -16.03 12.69
C HIS A 468 14.80 -16.02 11.38
N HIS A 469 15.76 -16.94 11.28
CA HIS A 469 16.61 -17.12 10.08
C HIS A 469 15.83 -17.46 8.78
N THR A 470 14.55 -17.81 8.89
CA THR A 470 13.64 -18.12 7.77
C THR A 470 13.07 -16.88 7.08
N ASN A 471 13.16 -15.71 7.71
CA ASN A 471 12.58 -14.47 7.17
C ASN A 471 13.47 -13.86 6.07
N TRP A 472 13.57 -14.56 4.95
CA TRP A 472 14.42 -14.17 3.82
C TRP A 472 13.96 -12.86 3.16
N ARG A 473 12.66 -12.54 3.19
CA ARG A 473 12.13 -11.27 2.65
C ARG A 473 12.67 -10.05 3.40
N TYR A 474 12.88 -10.18 4.71
CA TYR A 474 13.53 -9.12 5.48
C TYR A 474 14.97 -8.90 5.02
N ARG A 475 15.74 -9.99 4.80
CA ARG A 475 17.14 -9.90 4.33
C ARG A 475 17.26 -9.36 2.91
N GLU A 476 16.30 -9.71 2.06
CA GLU A 476 16.13 -9.13 0.72
C GLU A 476 15.88 -7.61 0.79
N GLU A 477 14.97 -7.17 1.66
CA GLU A 477 14.74 -5.74 1.88
C GLU A 477 15.99 -5.04 2.43
N LEU A 478 16.73 -5.69 3.35
CA LEU A 478 17.99 -5.16 3.89
C LEU A 478 19.01 -4.94 2.78
N ALA A 479 19.16 -5.90 1.86
CA ALA A 479 20.04 -5.77 0.70
C ALA A 479 19.67 -4.53 -0.13
N THR A 480 18.37 -4.35 -0.38
CA THR A 480 17.83 -3.24 -1.18
C THR A 480 18.08 -1.89 -0.51
N GLN A 481 17.81 -1.77 0.80
CA GLN A 481 17.96 -0.53 1.54
C GLN A 481 19.42 -0.10 1.69
N LEU A 482 20.34 -1.05 1.90
CA LEU A 482 21.76 -0.73 2.04
C LEU A 482 22.37 -0.07 0.79
N ILE A 483 21.77 -0.25 -0.40
CA ILE A 483 22.18 0.46 -1.61
C ILE A 483 22.05 1.96 -1.42
N GLY A 484 20.95 2.42 -0.82
CA GLY A 484 20.71 3.83 -0.52
C GLY A 484 21.57 4.35 0.63
N VAL A 485 21.79 3.52 1.66
CA VAL A 485 22.68 3.85 2.80
C VAL A 485 24.12 4.08 2.34
N LEU A 486 24.59 3.36 1.31
CA LEU A 486 25.92 3.58 0.74
C LEU A 486 26.12 5.01 0.24
N ASP A 487 25.09 5.70 -0.23
CA ASP A 487 25.22 7.11 -0.69
C ASP A 487 25.50 8.07 0.48
N LEU A 488 25.19 7.66 1.72
CA LEU A 488 25.35 8.45 2.93
C LEU A 488 26.69 8.21 3.64
N CYS A 489 27.35 7.09 3.34
CA CYS A 489 28.58 6.67 4.02
C CYS A 489 29.84 7.25 3.37
N THR A 490 30.92 7.39 4.13
CA THR A 490 32.28 7.50 3.56
C THR A 490 32.77 6.13 3.08
N PRO A 491 33.79 6.04 2.20
CA PRO A 491 34.38 4.76 1.80
C PRO A 491 34.89 3.93 2.99
N GLU A 492 35.45 4.58 4.02
CA GLU A 492 35.92 3.92 5.25
C GLU A 492 34.78 3.23 6.01
N HIS A 493 33.67 3.94 6.23
CA HIS A 493 32.50 3.38 6.90
C HIS A 493 31.80 2.32 6.04
N ALA A 494 31.73 2.52 4.72
CA ALA A 494 31.21 1.51 3.80
C ALA A 494 32.00 0.21 3.89
N ARG A 495 33.34 0.29 3.95
CA ARG A 495 34.23 -0.86 4.13
C ARG A 495 34.04 -1.54 5.48
N ALA A 496 33.91 -0.77 6.56
CA ALA A 496 33.86 -1.28 7.92
C ALA A 496 32.51 -1.91 8.27
N HIS A 497 31.40 -1.31 7.82
CA HIS A 497 30.05 -1.65 8.32
C HIS A 497 29.13 -2.22 7.24
N VAL A 498 29.18 -1.73 5.99
CA VAL A 498 28.24 -2.17 4.94
C VAL A 498 28.78 -3.37 4.15
N ALA A 499 30.07 -3.34 3.78
CA ALA A 499 30.68 -4.40 2.98
C ALA A 499 30.60 -5.80 3.64
N PRO A 500 30.81 -5.98 4.96
CA PRO A 500 30.63 -7.28 5.60
C PRO A 500 29.19 -7.80 5.47
N ILE A 501 28.19 -6.93 5.61
CA ILE A 501 26.77 -7.28 5.49
C ILE A 501 26.45 -7.64 4.03
N ALA A 502 26.90 -6.83 3.07
CA ALA A 502 26.69 -7.07 1.65
C ALA A 502 27.26 -8.44 1.21
N LEU A 503 28.45 -8.81 1.69
CA LEU A 503 29.04 -10.12 1.40
C LEU A 503 28.32 -11.26 2.13
N ALA A 504 27.79 -11.04 3.33
CA ALA A 504 26.98 -12.04 4.01
C ALA A 504 25.66 -12.31 3.25
N LEU A 505 25.01 -11.26 2.72
CA LEU A 505 23.80 -11.36 1.90
C LEU A 505 24.07 -12.00 0.53
N LEU A 506 25.26 -11.78 -0.05
CA LEU A 506 25.68 -12.44 -1.30
C LEU A 506 25.97 -13.96 -1.10
N ASP A 507 26.26 -14.37 0.14
CA ASP A 507 26.42 -15.79 0.54
C ASP A 507 25.14 -16.38 1.16
N ASP A 508 24.00 -15.73 0.97
CA ASP A 508 22.73 -16.17 1.56
C ASP A 508 22.28 -17.54 1.02
N ARG A 509 21.57 -18.30 1.85
CA ARG A 509 21.01 -19.61 1.46
C ARG A 509 19.93 -19.47 0.38
N VAL A 510 19.16 -18.38 0.41
CA VAL A 510 18.05 -18.12 -0.50
C VAL A 510 18.54 -17.34 -1.72
N ALA A 511 18.25 -17.84 -2.92
CA ALA A 511 18.70 -17.24 -4.18
C ALA A 511 18.20 -15.79 -4.36
N ALA A 512 16.93 -15.50 -4.04
CA ALA A 512 16.35 -14.16 -4.14
C ALA A 512 17.13 -13.11 -3.30
N VAL A 513 17.59 -13.49 -2.10
CA VAL A 513 18.42 -12.61 -1.26
C VAL A 513 19.77 -12.34 -1.92
N ARG A 514 20.40 -13.39 -2.50
CA ARG A 514 21.67 -13.23 -3.22
C ARG A 514 21.51 -12.33 -4.44
N GLU A 515 20.42 -12.49 -5.20
CA GLU A 515 20.09 -11.65 -6.36
C GLU A 515 19.91 -10.18 -5.95
N ALA A 516 19.16 -9.91 -4.87
CA ALA A 516 19.03 -8.56 -4.32
C ALA A 516 20.37 -7.97 -3.82
N ALA A 517 21.31 -8.80 -3.38
CA ALA A 517 22.63 -8.39 -2.93
C ALA A 517 23.61 -8.06 -4.08
N LEU A 518 23.40 -8.54 -5.30
CA LEU A 518 24.26 -8.26 -6.47
C LEU A 518 24.46 -6.75 -6.73
N PRO A 519 23.40 -5.92 -6.88
CA PRO A 519 23.57 -4.48 -7.06
C PRO A 519 24.21 -3.80 -5.85
N LEU A 520 23.95 -4.29 -4.63
CA LEU A 520 24.58 -3.79 -3.41
C LEU A 520 26.09 -4.00 -3.44
N VAL A 521 26.56 -5.23 -3.71
CA VAL A 521 27.99 -5.56 -3.75
C VAL A 521 28.69 -4.85 -4.91
N ALA A 522 28.04 -4.68 -6.06
CA ALA A 522 28.56 -3.89 -7.16
C ALA A 522 28.75 -2.41 -6.77
N LYS A 523 27.79 -1.82 -6.04
CA LYS A 523 27.90 -0.45 -5.53
C LYS A 523 28.98 -0.31 -4.44
N VAL A 524 29.13 -1.30 -3.55
CA VAL A 524 30.26 -1.36 -2.61
C VAL A 524 31.58 -1.37 -3.38
N THR A 525 31.67 -2.17 -4.44
CA THR A 525 32.88 -2.28 -5.28
C THR A 525 33.21 -0.94 -5.93
N SER A 526 32.22 -0.24 -6.47
CA SER A 526 32.41 1.11 -7.03
C SER A 526 32.92 2.09 -5.98
N LYS A 527 32.30 2.12 -4.79
CA LYS A 527 32.63 3.09 -3.72
C LYS A 527 34.00 2.84 -3.09
N LEU A 528 34.43 1.59 -3.00
CA LEU A 528 35.77 1.23 -2.51
C LEU A 528 36.83 1.27 -3.62
N GLY A 529 36.39 1.22 -4.88
CA GLY A 529 37.24 1.15 -6.06
C GLY A 529 37.85 2.48 -6.49
N GLU A 530 37.48 3.59 -5.85
CA GLU A 530 38.15 4.90 -6.05
C GLU A 530 39.65 4.82 -5.73
N GLU A 531 40.05 3.94 -4.81
CA GLU A 531 41.45 3.62 -4.53
C GLU A 531 41.83 2.28 -5.16
N HIS A 532 42.78 2.29 -6.11
CA HIS A 532 43.22 1.08 -6.81
C HIS A 532 43.72 -0.04 -5.88
N GLU A 533 44.40 0.30 -4.78
CA GLU A 533 44.85 -0.69 -3.79
C GLU A 533 43.70 -1.37 -3.04
N LEU A 534 42.63 -0.63 -2.73
CA LEU A 534 41.43 -1.19 -2.11
C LEU A 534 40.68 -2.09 -3.09
N LEU A 535 40.57 -1.67 -4.36
CA LEU A 535 39.98 -2.49 -5.41
C LEU A 535 40.74 -3.82 -5.55
N ASP A 536 42.07 -3.79 -5.61
CA ASP A 536 42.89 -4.99 -5.75
C ASP A 536 42.72 -5.95 -4.57
N ARG A 537 42.67 -5.43 -3.34
CA ARG A 537 42.38 -6.25 -2.15
C ARG A 537 40.98 -6.84 -2.19
N LEU A 538 39.99 -6.10 -2.68
CA LEU A 538 38.61 -6.55 -2.79
C LEU A 538 38.47 -7.66 -3.86
N LEU A 539 39.09 -7.48 -5.03
CA LEU A 539 39.11 -8.49 -6.10
C LEU A 539 39.83 -9.77 -5.67
N ALA A 540 40.96 -9.65 -4.96
CA ALA A 540 41.65 -10.80 -4.38
C ALA A 540 40.75 -11.55 -3.38
N ARG A 541 40.00 -10.82 -2.56
CA ARG A 541 39.03 -11.40 -1.63
C ARG A 541 37.85 -12.07 -2.35
N TYR A 542 37.38 -11.53 -3.48
CA TYR A 542 36.36 -12.20 -4.31
C TYR A 542 36.89 -13.51 -4.88
N HIS A 543 38.13 -13.52 -5.38
CA HIS A 543 38.76 -14.72 -5.89
C HIS A 543 38.81 -15.83 -4.82
N GLU A 544 39.30 -15.51 -3.63
CA GLU A 544 39.41 -16.45 -2.51
C GLU A 544 38.04 -16.97 -2.03
N LEU A 545 37.07 -16.07 -1.81
CA LEU A 545 35.80 -16.43 -1.18
C LEU A 545 34.80 -17.06 -2.14
N TYR A 546 34.80 -16.62 -3.41
CA TYR A 546 33.75 -16.95 -4.37
C TYR A 546 34.21 -17.70 -5.61
N VAL A 547 35.48 -17.66 -6.00
CA VAL A 547 35.96 -18.36 -7.20
C VAL A 547 36.58 -19.71 -6.85
N VAL A 548 37.52 -19.73 -5.90
CA VAL A 548 38.29 -20.93 -5.52
C VAL A 548 37.56 -21.82 -4.48
N THR A 549 36.29 -21.55 -4.23
CA THR A 549 35.49 -22.26 -3.23
C THR A 549 34.84 -23.53 -3.77
N GLU A 550 34.71 -24.56 -2.94
CA GLU A 550 33.94 -25.77 -3.29
C GLU A 550 32.43 -25.50 -3.38
N ARG A 551 31.94 -24.43 -2.75
CA ARG A 551 30.51 -24.06 -2.74
C ARG A 551 30.07 -23.48 -4.08
N TRP A 552 29.39 -24.29 -4.90
CA TRP A 552 28.93 -23.87 -6.23
C TRP A 552 28.03 -22.62 -6.22
N MET A 553 27.20 -22.44 -5.18
CA MET A 553 26.33 -21.25 -5.06
C MET A 553 27.13 -19.94 -5.00
N ARG A 554 28.30 -19.94 -4.36
CA ARG A 554 29.17 -18.76 -4.32
C ARG A 554 29.80 -18.48 -5.68
N ARG A 555 30.25 -19.53 -6.37
CA ARG A 555 30.78 -19.42 -7.74
C ARG A 555 29.72 -18.86 -8.69
N GLN A 556 28.49 -19.36 -8.59
CA GLN A 556 27.33 -18.84 -9.31
C GLN A 556 27.07 -17.36 -8.99
N SER A 557 27.00 -16.97 -7.71
CA SER A 557 26.82 -15.57 -7.29
C SER A 557 27.88 -14.65 -7.87
N PHE A 558 29.15 -15.09 -7.89
CA PHE A 558 30.23 -14.29 -8.46
C PHE A 558 30.12 -14.14 -9.97
N SER A 559 29.73 -15.20 -10.69
CA SER A 559 29.43 -15.11 -12.14
C SER A 559 28.39 -14.03 -12.41
N LEU A 560 27.27 -14.03 -11.68
CA LEU A 560 26.22 -13.02 -11.79
C LEU A 560 26.71 -11.61 -11.38
N LEU A 561 27.53 -11.51 -10.33
CA LEU A 561 28.10 -10.24 -9.87
C LEU A 561 28.95 -9.59 -10.98
N CYS A 562 29.67 -10.38 -11.77
CA CYS A 562 30.48 -9.84 -12.87
C CYS A 562 29.64 -9.05 -13.88
N GLY A 563 28.41 -9.49 -14.17
CA GLY A 563 27.49 -8.71 -15.00
C GLY A 563 27.18 -7.33 -14.39
N HIS A 564 26.86 -7.29 -13.09
CA HIS A 564 26.63 -6.03 -12.36
C HIS A 564 27.85 -5.10 -12.28
N LEU A 565 29.08 -5.64 -12.36
CA LEU A 565 30.31 -4.84 -12.34
C LEU A 565 30.60 -4.13 -13.67
N ILE A 566 29.97 -4.52 -14.79
CA ILE A 566 30.27 -3.96 -16.12
C ILE A 566 29.05 -3.41 -16.87
N ARG A 567 27.82 -3.83 -16.52
CA ARG A 567 26.60 -3.52 -17.28
C ARG A 567 26.21 -2.04 -17.36
N LEU A 568 26.68 -1.21 -16.45
CA LEU A 568 26.34 0.22 -16.41
C LEU A 568 27.26 1.05 -17.32
N PRO A 569 26.78 2.16 -17.92
CA PRO A 569 27.62 3.02 -18.76
C PRO A 569 28.87 3.57 -18.05
N ASN A 570 28.76 3.83 -16.75
CA ASN A 570 29.87 4.11 -15.85
C ASN A 570 30.02 2.91 -14.92
N PRO A 571 30.76 1.86 -15.32
CA PRO A 571 30.80 0.61 -14.57
C PRO A 571 31.59 0.78 -13.26
N PRO A 572 31.22 0.04 -12.18
CA PRO A 572 32.00 -0.03 -10.95
C PRO A 572 33.49 -0.34 -11.13
N VAL A 573 33.84 -1.07 -12.19
CA VAL A 573 35.20 -1.45 -12.56
C VAL A 573 35.44 -1.04 -14.01
N SER A 574 36.59 -0.43 -14.32
CA SER A 574 36.89 -0.05 -15.71
C SER A 574 36.92 -1.29 -16.62
N PRO A 575 36.51 -1.17 -17.90
CA PRO A 575 36.52 -2.30 -18.83
C PRO A 575 37.89 -2.97 -18.97
N GLU A 576 38.98 -2.20 -18.91
CA GLU A 576 40.36 -2.71 -18.97
C GLU A 576 40.71 -3.51 -17.70
N THR A 577 40.30 -3.01 -16.54
CA THR A 577 40.50 -3.71 -15.26
C THR A 577 39.65 -4.98 -15.22
N PHE A 578 38.42 -4.93 -15.73
CA PHE A 578 37.56 -6.10 -15.87
C PHE A 578 38.22 -7.16 -16.78
N ALA A 579 38.70 -6.75 -17.95
CA ALA A 579 39.35 -7.65 -18.91
C ALA A 579 40.64 -8.29 -18.37
N THR A 580 41.42 -7.57 -17.59
CA THR A 580 42.72 -8.05 -17.09
C THR A 580 42.62 -8.80 -15.77
N ARG A 581 41.66 -8.46 -14.90
CA ARG A 581 41.57 -8.99 -13.53
C ARG A 581 40.38 -9.89 -13.29
N ILE A 582 39.21 -9.61 -13.90
CA ILE A 582 37.96 -10.34 -13.63
C ILE A 582 37.71 -11.42 -14.68
N LEU A 583 37.93 -11.11 -15.95
CA LEU A 583 37.70 -12.02 -17.06
C LEU A 583 38.43 -13.37 -16.93
N PRO A 584 39.70 -13.45 -16.47
CA PRO A 584 40.35 -14.73 -16.23
C PRO A 584 39.62 -15.61 -15.19
N MET A 585 38.96 -14.98 -14.21
CA MET A 585 38.14 -15.70 -13.23
C MET A 585 36.84 -16.21 -13.86
N LEU A 586 36.20 -15.42 -14.72
CA LEU A 586 35.02 -15.87 -15.48
C LEU A 586 35.35 -17.00 -16.45
N GLU A 587 36.49 -16.94 -17.14
CA GLU A 587 36.95 -18.04 -18.01
C GLU A 587 37.14 -19.34 -17.23
N HIS A 588 37.70 -19.26 -16.02
CA HIS A 588 37.82 -20.42 -15.14
C HIS A 588 36.43 -21.00 -14.80
N LEU A 589 35.46 -20.16 -14.45
CA LEU A 589 34.09 -20.57 -14.12
C LEU A 589 33.27 -21.03 -15.34
N ALA A 590 33.62 -20.60 -16.55
CA ALA A 590 33.00 -21.11 -17.78
C ALA A 590 33.25 -22.62 -17.97
N LYS A 591 34.30 -23.15 -17.35
CA LYS A 591 34.68 -24.58 -17.38
C LYS A 591 34.25 -25.33 -16.11
N ASP A 592 33.39 -24.74 -15.28
CA ASP A 592 32.97 -25.29 -13.99
C ASP A 592 32.27 -26.66 -14.15
N PRO A 593 32.49 -27.63 -13.24
CA PRO A 593 31.75 -28.90 -13.29
C PRO A 593 30.23 -28.74 -13.13
N VAL A 594 29.76 -27.69 -12.46
CA VAL A 594 28.33 -27.48 -12.16
C VAL A 594 27.65 -26.66 -13.27
N PRO A 595 26.62 -27.20 -13.95
CA PRO A 595 25.93 -26.49 -15.04
C PRO A 595 25.35 -25.14 -14.63
N ASN A 596 24.79 -25.02 -13.42
CA ASN A 596 24.23 -23.76 -12.92
C ASN A 596 25.25 -22.62 -12.80
N VAL A 597 26.53 -22.95 -12.57
CA VAL A 597 27.62 -21.95 -12.56
C VAL A 597 27.92 -21.51 -14.00
N ARG A 598 28.06 -22.47 -14.92
CA ARG A 598 28.29 -22.18 -16.35
C ARG A 598 27.12 -21.40 -16.97
N LEU A 599 25.89 -21.71 -16.56
CA LEU A 599 24.68 -20.99 -16.95
C LEU A 599 24.73 -19.53 -16.49
N ALA A 600 25.13 -19.28 -15.24
CA ALA A 600 25.30 -17.92 -14.74
C ALA A 600 26.41 -17.16 -15.49
N VAL A 601 27.51 -17.82 -15.85
CA VAL A 601 28.55 -17.22 -16.70
C VAL A 601 27.98 -16.88 -18.08
N ALA A 602 27.25 -17.80 -18.71
CA ALA A 602 26.62 -17.57 -20.01
C ALA A 602 25.65 -16.39 -19.99
N GLN A 603 24.81 -16.29 -18.95
CA GLN A 603 23.91 -15.17 -18.74
C GLN A 603 24.68 -13.85 -18.60
N SER A 604 25.63 -13.76 -17.68
CA SER A 604 26.39 -12.51 -17.47
C SER A 604 27.22 -12.11 -18.67
N VAL A 605 27.85 -13.06 -19.36
CA VAL A 605 28.64 -12.77 -20.56
C VAL A 605 27.74 -12.25 -21.68
N ASN A 606 26.66 -12.96 -21.99
CA ASN A 606 25.81 -12.63 -23.14
C ASN A 606 24.94 -11.38 -22.88
N GLN A 607 24.38 -11.23 -21.69
CA GLN A 607 23.45 -10.14 -21.37
C GLN A 607 24.16 -8.84 -20.97
N ASP A 608 25.30 -8.93 -20.25
CA ASP A 608 25.94 -7.75 -19.65
C ASP A 608 27.32 -7.46 -20.27
N VAL A 609 28.22 -8.45 -20.36
CA VAL A 609 29.59 -8.21 -20.84
C VAL A 609 29.59 -7.83 -22.32
N LEU A 610 28.98 -8.64 -23.20
CA LEU A 610 28.94 -8.38 -24.64
C LEU A 610 28.11 -7.15 -25.03
N ALA A 611 27.18 -6.73 -24.16
CA ALA A 611 26.41 -5.50 -24.34
C ALA A 611 27.30 -4.25 -24.17
N HIS A 612 28.44 -4.35 -23.48
CA HIS A 612 29.34 -3.23 -23.27
C HIS A 612 30.23 -2.99 -24.53
N PRO A 613 30.38 -1.75 -25.03
CA PRO A 613 31.09 -1.45 -26.29
C PRO A 613 32.54 -1.96 -26.36
N TYR A 614 33.22 -2.05 -25.22
CA TYR A 614 34.59 -2.58 -25.12
C TYR A 614 34.70 -4.07 -25.45
N PHE A 615 33.67 -4.86 -25.14
CA PHE A 615 33.64 -6.31 -25.35
C PHE A 615 32.75 -6.71 -26.53
N SER A 616 32.10 -5.76 -27.18
CA SER A 616 31.35 -6.04 -28.41
C SER A 616 32.29 -6.28 -29.59
N PRO A 617 31.83 -6.85 -30.72
CA PRO A 617 32.68 -7.08 -31.89
C PRO A 617 33.42 -5.84 -32.42
N SER A 618 32.94 -4.62 -32.10
CA SER A 618 33.63 -3.36 -32.43
C SER A 618 34.76 -2.97 -31.45
N GLY A 619 34.85 -3.62 -30.29
CA GLY A 619 35.78 -3.30 -29.20
C GLY A 619 37.21 -3.83 -29.36
N GLY A 620 37.50 -4.56 -30.44
CA GLY A 620 38.84 -5.03 -30.78
C GLY A 620 39.43 -6.01 -29.76
N LEU A 621 40.38 -5.56 -28.94
CA LEU A 621 41.12 -6.41 -28.00
C LEU A 621 40.22 -7.02 -26.92
N GLY A 622 39.26 -6.25 -26.39
CA GLY A 622 38.34 -6.73 -25.35
C GLY A 622 37.48 -7.90 -25.84
N TYR A 623 36.95 -7.80 -27.05
CA TYR A 623 36.19 -8.89 -27.68
C TYR A 623 37.03 -10.15 -27.89
N TYR A 624 38.27 -10.01 -28.38
CA TYR A 624 39.18 -11.14 -28.57
C TYR A 624 39.43 -11.92 -27.27
N MET A 625 39.43 -11.24 -26.12
CA MET A 625 39.63 -11.89 -24.82
C MET A 625 38.41 -12.69 -24.33
N ILE A 626 37.19 -12.37 -24.78
CA ILE A 626 35.95 -13.05 -24.36
C ILE A 626 35.39 -14.00 -25.42
N GLU A 627 35.74 -13.83 -26.70
CA GLU A 627 35.22 -14.63 -27.82
C GLU A 627 35.40 -16.14 -27.62
N GLY A 628 36.57 -16.57 -27.13
CA GLY A 628 36.81 -17.99 -26.83
C GLY A 628 35.88 -18.54 -25.75
N VAL A 629 35.60 -17.74 -24.71
CA VAL A 629 34.69 -18.12 -23.62
C VAL A 629 33.25 -18.25 -24.14
N VAL A 630 32.81 -17.31 -24.98
CA VAL A 630 31.48 -17.35 -25.60
C VAL A 630 31.34 -18.59 -26.48
N HIS A 631 32.34 -18.87 -27.31
CA HIS A 631 32.34 -20.04 -28.18
C HIS A 631 32.26 -21.35 -27.38
N ASP A 632 33.05 -21.49 -26.31
CA ASP A 632 33.03 -22.65 -25.44
C ASP A 632 31.64 -22.87 -24.81
N LEU A 633 30.98 -21.80 -24.35
CA LEU A 633 29.63 -21.86 -23.76
C LEU A 633 28.54 -22.18 -24.79
N GLN A 634 28.68 -21.72 -26.03
CA GLN A 634 27.76 -22.06 -27.14
C GLN A 634 27.86 -23.53 -27.55
N LEU A 635 28.98 -24.18 -27.25
CA LEU A 635 29.21 -25.61 -27.46
C LEU A 635 29.04 -26.43 -26.17
N ASP A 636 28.48 -25.85 -25.11
CA ASP A 636 28.31 -26.53 -23.82
C ASP A 636 27.46 -27.81 -23.95
N ARG A 637 27.72 -28.77 -23.07
CA ARG A 637 26.97 -30.03 -23.02
C ARG A 637 25.55 -29.82 -22.54
N ASP A 638 25.35 -28.81 -21.69
CA ASP A 638 24.05 -28.45 -21.15
C ASP A 638 23.27 -27.57 -22.14
N ARG A 639 21.99 -27.90 -22.34
CA ARG A 639 21.13 -27.20 -23.30
C ARG A 639 20.89 -25.74 -22.90
N ASP A 640 20.67 -25.49 -21.61
CA ASP A 640 20.27 -24.17 -21.15
C ASP A 640 21.49 -23.23 -21.17
N VAL A 641 22.69 -23.73 -20.87
CA VAL A 641 23.95 -22.98 -21.03
C VAL A 641 24.13 -22.50 -22.49
N ARG A 642 23.93 -23.40 -23.46
CA ARG A 642 23.99 -23.04 -24.90
C ARG A 642 22.95 -21.99 -25.28
N TYR A 643 21.71 -22.17 -24.81
CA TYR A 643 20.63 -21.22 -25.07
C TYR A 643 20.96 -19.81 -24.55
N PHE A 644 21.39 -19.69 -23.29
CA PHE A 644 21.67 -18.40 -22.67
C PHE A 644 22.98 -17.75 -23.16
N SER A 645 23.90 -18.51 -23.76
CA SER A 645 25.12 -18.00 -24.42
C SER A 645 24.90 -17.48 -25.85
N GLY A 646 23.66 -17.48 -26.35
CA GLY A 646 23.32 -17.00 -27.70
C GLY A 646 23.49 -18.03 -28.81
N GLY A 647 23.64 -19.32 -28.47
CA GLY A 647 23.73 -20.42 -29.45
C GLY A 647 22.38 -20.70 -30.13
N MET A 648 22.41 -21.06 -31.42
CA MET A 648 21.21 -21.47 -32.17
C MET A 648 20.68 -22.83 -31.69
N HIS A 649 19.35 -22.95 -31.58
CA HIS A 649 18.67 -24.24 -31.30
C HIS A 649 18.79 -25.20 -32.49
N GLU A 650 19.28 -26.42 -32.27
CA GLU A 650 18.80 -27.56 -33.04
C GLU A 650 17.41 -27.93 -32.53
N THR A 651 16.36 -27.53 -33.26
CA THR A 651 15.00 -28.04 -33.06
C THR A 651 14.98 -29.51 -33.47
N SER A 652 15.11 -30.42 -32.50
CA SER A 652 14.86 -31.84 -32.74
C SER A 652 13.35 -32.11 -32.91
N TYR A 653 12.81 -31.84 -34.10
CA TYR A 653 11.60 -32.49 -34.61
C TYR A 653 11.99 -33.46 -35.72
N GLY A 654 12.63 -34.55 -35.32
CA GLY A 654 12.80 -35.74 -36.15
C GLY A 654 11.67 -36.73 -35.90
N LEU A 655 10.48 -36.46 -36.43
CA LEU A 655 9.46 -37.48 -36.68
C LEU A 655 9.23 -37.55 -38.20
N SER A 656 10.14 -38.21 -38.91
CA SER A 656 9.80 -38.84 -40.19
C SER A 656 9.47 -40.31 -39.92
N ASN A 657 8.23 -40.54 -39.51
CA ASN A 657 7.55 -41.80 -39.78
C ASN A 657 7.33 -41.87 -41.29
N GLU A 658 8.20 -42.58 -42.00
CA GLU A 658 7.82 -43.26 -43.24
C GLU A 658 8.15 -44.74 -43.08
N THR A 659 7.17 -45.50 -42.59
CA THR A 659 7.10 -46.95 -42.78
C THR A 659 6.81 -47.25 -44.25
N PRO A 660 7.49 -48.23 -44.87
CA PRO A 660 7.18 -48.66 -46.23
C PRO A 660 5.94 -49.56 -46.21
N LEU A 661 4.86 -49.15 -46.90
CA LEU A 661 3.76 -50.03 -47.24
C LEU A 661 3.97 -50.57 -48.65
N SER A 662 4.14 -51.89 -48.70
CA SER A 662 4.02 -52.76 -49.84
C SER A 662 2.65 -52.62 -50.51
N GLU A 663 2.61 -52.32 -51.81
CA GLU A 663 1.53 -52.78 -52.67
C GLU A 663 2.13 -53.54 -53.86
N ASP A 664 1.77 -54.82 -53.84
CA ASP A 664 1.96 -55.82 -54.86
C ASP A 664 0.88 -55.61 -55.92
N SER A 665 1.25 -55.48 -57.20
CA SER A 665 0.41 -55.86 -58.36
C SER A 665 1.19 -55.74 -59.69
N THR A 666 1.72 -56.88 -60.11
CA THR A 666 1.59 -57.47 -61.47
C THR A 666 1.79 -56.56 -62.71
N MET A 667 2.85 -56.83 -63.48
CA MET A 667 2.78 -57.55 -64.78
C MET A 667 4.09 -57.39 -65.57
N ASP A 668 4.79 -58.51 -65.69
CA ASP A 668 5.40 -59.06 -66.89
C ASP A 668 6.27 -58.25 -67.87
N HIS A 669 7.45 -58.86 -68.06
CA HIS A 669 8.16 -59.13 -69.32
C HIS A 669 9.14 -58.10 -69.91
N MET A 670 10.41 -58.53 -69.82
CA MET A 670 11.40 -58.66 -70.90
C MET A 670 11.76 -57.41 -71.71
N ALA A 671 13.01 -56.98 -71.61
CA ALA A 671 14.07 -57.34 -72.56
C ALA A 671 15.17 -56.27 -72.67
N PHE A 672 16.41 -56.75 -72.49
CA PHE A 672 17.63 -56.41 -73.24
C PHE A 672 18.11 -54.95 -73.41
N SER A 673 19.38 -54.78 -72.99
CA SER A 673 20.49 -54.08 -73.69
C SER A 673 20.36 -52.56 -73.94
N SER A 674 21.36 -51.72 -73.67
CA SER A 674 22.81 -51.88 -73.49
C SER A 674 23.34 -50.79 -72.56
#